data_AF-A0A3B3RVM1-F1
#
_entry.id   AF-A0A3B3RVM1-F1
#
_cell.length_a   1.000
_cell.length_b   1.000
_cell.length_c   1.000
_cell.angle_alpha   90.00
_cell.angle_beta   90.00
_cell.angle_gamma   90.00
#
_symmetry.space_group_name_H-M   'P 1'
#
loop_
_entity.id
_entity.type
_entity.pdbx_description
1 polymer ?
#
loop_
_entity_poly.entity_id
_entity_poly.type
_entity_poly.pdbx_seq_one_letter_code
_entity_poly.pdbx_strand_id
1 'polypeptide(L)'
;MDKNHVLTFEKRSAEVSGAEACTVVHRPATTNVQVLLHRFKTLYEEQLERLESLERRSGDREEVLRKKVQILRSYVNDLCDQNQILVWTVEDLETEANDKLAVLQAKIGSSDQAITLSGREDSVVILRSKRGSHHNAGMEEQSQIADGDIRAGMSRAELRISRRDGRAAQNKLQEAVGTLGGETAAVEEVRGQAPLESCGRLAEEELTAQISKRDNKLGLLQKKLLDVQKQYSECNNALLLREDLLQKLKEETVQLTAQIKEQSQDISRLSGEKTTLEQEMTVVMEKQRTARQEVSSRDQVILQLKMTLKATEEKLQDTEREVQEGDELAKRKSIEAILLIQQQRDFQKELGDTKAAAKGHESASAIFRQKYQAAVEKVQLLEGQLAGLEEEVRYSKVQACQAQEKVSGLTAEILSLERRYSEKCGHAENSAEAIDQLAEELQSTQEALKVSRDRISECEQLIGRLGRRVHMRQEELLEREKASLDLHSDLASYRLSHSHSNEEYGALQQQCDLLRKDLESLQRQYREQGERAVGLERDIQALKADTMNRGAELQRREDENRNLEHTLQSLHLDAASAHQDHKVALARLEQEVAQLERDLADSRRTCAQKDQALRVRADLLKRCEADRIQAREAFKSKELERQALERTLADLRREAQTWEEERSQREQENLSLRAEVKQLEQQMRELHRQHRQSVQALAGHKEQTTLLEASLSAMREQLSIRTAEAVRQEQGSRQARVELRSAEGRARIATEELARLKQMVQKLQADSTSGKQLLPQAQQEILEGQRKADKEPLRVTQQPNDGGSHILVPVDDPKKIQDKQGSPLESEGRLEVSSVSLAPGDMQRKHPSQEEVENLKMEQCALKEKLAAVSAELEAQQEATKAARMETTHLQRDCEQLAGNLSIWIDKQRNARKSLAAKIKEQNSLLSFISMEKDHLRETKDAMEVELEKLKATSNEKQREIEHLKAVDSHSTNQQALLNQLRGHLEVDESKTVSLVTQNLSRMEDMQSKLKASMESIFLLNQQAGSHPTGSLHLDQLSALSLENADQRKQLEEEQTQRKQLERRLKSAGHLTLRASPQRFPLCQLAPPCTEPGPPDPAAISHRPPTPRRGPFLTAEWEPTGNLTRADPGEAPDKSYWIRRVGELSVQLQESSEFWSEKMSQLAAEIEAVRGAAMEKNQSKNNN
;
A
#
# COMPACT_ATOMS: atom_id res chain seq x y z
N MET A 1 -22.46 33.06 46.31
CA MET A 1 -22.82 34.29 45.60
C MET A 1 -21.57 35.17 45.51
N ASP A 2 -21.01 35.51 44.34
CA ASP A 2 -21.22 34.92 42.99
C ASP A 2 -19.93 34.98 42.15
N LYS A 3 -19.86 34.19 41.08
CA LYS A 3 -18.63 33.77 40.39
C LYS A 3 -18.66 34.03 38.87
N ASN A 4 -17.46 34.29 38.33
CA ASN A 4 -16.97 33.99 36.96
C ASN A 4 -17.69 34.67 35.76
N HIS A 5 -17.00 35.47 34.91
CA HIS A 5 -16.06 35.07 33.84
C HIS A 5 -16.73 34.23 32.73
N VAL A 6 -16.64 34.55 31.44
CA VAL A 6 -15.40 34.78 30.64
C VAL A 6 -15.58 35.89 29.58
N LEU A 7 -14.49 36.62 29.28
CA LEU A 7 -14.36 37.52 28.12
C LEU A 7 -13.56 36.86 27.00
N THR A 8 -13.90 37.22 25.76
CA THR A 8 -13.13 36.94 24.54
C THR A 8 -11.79 37.67 24.50
N PHE A 9 -10.70 37.03 24.06
CA PHE A 9 -9.83 37.57 23.01
C PHE A 9 -8.80 36.56 22.46
N GLU A 10 -8.18 36.95 21.35
CA GLU A 10 -7.21 36.26 20.49
C GLU A 10 -6.00 35.66 21.23
N LYS A 11 -5.48 34.53 20.73
CA LYS A 11 -4.10 34.09 20.99
C LYS A 11 -3.19 34.45 19.83
N ARG A 12 -2.27 35.40 20.06
CA ARG A 12 -1.01 35.52 19.30
C ARG A 12 -0.09 34.35 19.65
N SER A 13 0.67 33.87 18.67
CA SER A 13 1.81 32.97 18.88
C SER A 13 3.10 33.64 18.42
N ALA A 14 3.97 33.97 19.38
CA ALA A 14 5.37 34.39 19.28
C ALA A 14 5.91 34.49 20.72
N GLU A 15 7.13 34.07 21.11
CA GLU A 15 8.20 33.31 20.46
C GLU A 15 9.22 32.88 21.57
N VAL A 16 10.42 32.42 21.20
CA VAL A 16 11.65 32.27 22.05
C VAL A 16 11.89 30.92 22.78
N SER A 17 12.58 30.03 22.06
CA SER A 17 13.91 29.46 22.38
C SER A 17 14.31 29.17 23.85
N GLY A 18 14.52 27.88 24.15
CA GLY A 18 15.44 27.39 25.18
C GLY A 18 16.13 26.11 24.67
N ALA A 19 17.46 26.02 24.76
CA ALA A 19 18.24 24.92 24.23
C ALA A 19 18.57 23.88 25.30
N GLU A 20 18.79 22.62 24.90
CA GLU A 20 20.05 21.94 25.22
C GLU A 20 20.38 20.84 24.20
N ALA A 21 21.64 20.39 24.19
CA ALA A 21 22.25 19.77 23.02
C ALA A 21 22.42 18.25 23.13
N CYS A 22 22.16 17.54 22.03
CA CYS A 22 23.05 16.47 21.60
C CYS A 22 23.15 16.44 20.06
N THR A 23 24.30 16.00 19.56
CA THR A 23 24.80 16.37 18.24
C THR A 23 24.18 15.58 17.08
N VAL A 24 23.35 16.23 16.26
CA VAL A 24 23.08 15.82 14.87
C VAL A 24 23.35 17.00 13.93
N VAL A 25 24.21 16.75 12.95
CA VAL A 25 24.69 17.76 11.99
C VAL A 25 23.57 18.13 11.00
N HIS A 26 23.26 19.43 10.91
CA HIS A 26 22.46 20.10 9.86
C HIS A 26 21.09 19.48 9.47
N ARG A 27 19.98 20.07 9.97
CA ARG A 27 18.73 20.23 9.17
C ARG A 27 17.75 21.32 9.64
N PRO A 28 18.06 22.63 9.50
CA PRO A 28 17.08 23.71 9.81
C PRO A 28 16.00 23.91 8.73
N ALA A 29 16.26 23.50 7.48
CA ALA A 29 15.43 23.90 6.33
C ALA A 29 14.05 23.23 6.27
N THR A 30 13.92 21.97 6.70
CA THR A 30 12.71 21.16 6.50
C THR A 30 11.50 21.65 7.30
N THR A 31 11.73 22.23 8.48
CA THR A 31 10.65 22.70 9.37
C THR A 31 9.98 23.96 8.82
N ASN A 32 10.76 24.86 8.20
CA ASN A 32 10.23 26.10 7.61
C ASN A 32 9.35 25.83 6.37
N VAL A 33 9.72 24.84 5.55
CA VAL A 33 8.93 24.42 4.38
C VAL A 33 7.56 23.88 4.80
N GLN A 34 7.49 23.08 5.87
CA GLN A 34 6.20 22.56 6.38
C GLN A 34 5.28 23.67 6.89
N VAL A 35 5.82 24.69 7.56
CA VAL A 35 5.06 25.87 8.01
C VAL A 35 4.56 26.70 6.82
N LEU A 36 5.38 26.89 5.79
CA LEU A 36 4.99 27.58 4.56
C LEU A 36 3.89 26.83 3.80
N LEU A 37 4.00 25.52 3.63
CA LEU A 37 2.97 24.68 2.99
C LEU A 37 1.64 24.71 3.76
N HIS A 38 1.68 24.67 5.09
CA HIS A 38 0.48 24.77 5.92
C HIS A 38 -0.20 26.15 5.78
N ARG A 39 0.59 27.23 5.71
CA ARG A 39 0.11 28.60 5.51
C ARG A 39 -0.41 28.84 4.09
N PHE A 40 0.19 28.19 3.09
CA PHE A 40 -0.26 28.22 1.71
C PHE A 40 -1.63 27.54 1.54
N LYS A 41 -1.78 26.35 2.12
CA LYS A 41 -3.05 25.61 2.14
C LYS A 41 -4.19 26.42 2.79
N THR A 42 -3.96 26.98 3.98
CA THR A 42 -4.98 27.75 4.71
C THR A 42 -5.44 29.01 3.96
N LEU A 43 -4.55 29.68 3.21
CA LEU A 43 -4.94 30.83 2.37
C LEU A 43 -5.95 30.45 1.28
N TYR A 44 -5.79 29.29 0.64
CA TYR A 44 -6.71 28.81 -0.38
C TYR A 44 -8.03 28.28 0.21
N GLU A 45 -7.98 27.65 1.39
CA GLU A 45 -9.17 27.26 2.15
C GLU A 45 -10.00 28.50 2.55
N GLU A 46 -9.38 29.55 3.09
CA GLU A 46 -10.05 30.82 3.41
C GLU A 46 -10.69 31.49 2.19
N GLN A 47 -10.03 31.47 1.02
CA GLN A 47 -10.60 32.03 -0.20
C GLN A 47 -11.84 31.25 -0.67
N LEU A 48 -11.84 29.92 -0.53
CA LEU A 48 -12.97 29.08 -0.89
C LEU A 48 -14.15 29.27 0.07
N GLU A 49 -13.90 29.36 1.38
CA GLU A 49 -14.92 29.66 2.39
C GLU A 49 -15.56 31.05 2.18
N ARG A 50 -14.78 32.05 1.78
CA ARG A 50 -15.29 33.39 1.44
C ARG A 50 -16.26 33.33 0.25
N LEU A 51 -15.94 32.55 -0.80
CA LEU A 51 -16.86 32.30 -1.93
C LEU A 51 -18.11 31.53 -1.51
N GLU A 52 -18.01 30.57 -0.58
CA GLU A 52 -19.17 29.85 -0.04
C GLU A 52 -20.07 30.75 0.81
N SER A 53 -19.50 31.73 1.50
CA SER A 53 -20.26 32.77 2.20
C SER A 53 -20.96 33.75 1.24
N LEU A 54 -20.50 33.83 -0.02
CA LEU A 54 -21.12 34.58 -1.12
C LEU A 54 -22.19 33.76 -1.85
N GLU A 55 -21.99 32.44 -2.03
CA GLU A 55 -22.99 31.52 -2.61
C GLU A 55 -24.33 31.55 -1.85
N ARG A 56 -24.29 31.81 -0.55
CA ARG A 56 -25.48 31.97 0.31
C ARG A 56 -26.13 33.36 0.22
N ARG A 57 -25.54 34.32 -0.50
CA ARG A 57 -25.95 35.74 -0.55
C ARG A 57 -26.26 36.24 -1.96
N SER A 58 -25.57 35.76 -2.99
CA SER A 58 -25.83 36.07 -4.40
C SER A 58 -26.49 34.88 -5.09
N GLY A 59 -27.68 35.08 -5.69
CA GLY A 59 -28.43 34.03 -6.36
C GLY A 59 -27.79 33.47 -7.65
N ASP A 60 -26.69 34.05 -8.12
CA ASP A 60 -26.01 33.65 -9.35
C ASP A 60 -24.96 32.56 -9.09
N ARG A 61 -25.47 31.33 -8.93
CA ARG A 61 -24.67 30.15 -8.59
C ARG A 61 -23.61 29.81 -9.63
N GLU A 62 -23.84 30.16 -10.90
CA GLU A 62 -22.90 29.87 -11.98
C GLU A 62 -21.63 30.72 -11.87
N GLU A 63 -21.76 32.01 -11.55
CA GLU A 63 -20.60 32.90 -11.36
C GLU A 63 -19.74 32.45 -10.17
N VAL A 64 -20.36 31.99 -9.09
CA VAL A 64 -19.65 31.44 -7.92
C VAL A 64 -18.90 30.15 -8.28
N LEU A 65 -19.52 29.23 -9.04
CA LEU A 65 -18.86 28.01 -9.49
C LEU A 65 -17.67 28.32 -10.43
N ARG A 66 -17.81 29.27 -11.36
CA ARG A 66 -16.69 29.73 -12.21
C ARG A 66 -15.53 30.27 -11.36
N LYS A 67 -15.80 31.08 -10.33
CA LYS A 67 -14.78 31.60 -9.40
C LYS A 67 -14.13 30.50 -8.56
N LYS A 68 -14.90 29.52 -8.05
CA LYS A 68 -14.34 28.34 -7.36
C LYS A 68 -13.41 27.53 -8.26
N VAL A 69 -13.79 27.27 -9.51
CA VAL A 69 -12.93 26.58 -10.50
C VAL A 69 -11.66 27.38 -10.79
N GLN A 70 -11.73 28.72 -10.88
CA GLN A 70 -10.56 29.57 -11.09
C GLN A 70 -9.58 29.50 -9.90
N ILE A 71 -10.07 29.54 -8.66
CA ILE A 71 -9.23 29.45 -7.45
C ILE A 71 -8.61 28.06 -7.31
N LEU A 72 -9.37 26.99 -7.55
CA LEU A 72 -8.84 25.63 -7.54
C LEU A 72 -7.80 25.39 -8.65
N ARG A 73 -7.98 26.01 -9.83
CA ARG A 73 -6.99 25.96 -10.90
C ARG A 73 -5.70 26.70 -10.53
N SER A 74 -5.80 27.84 -9.85
CA SER A 74 -4.63 28.56 -9.31
C SER A 74 -3.89 27.71 -8.27
N TYR A 75 -4.62 27.09 -7.33
CA TYR A 75 -4.05 26.19 -6.33
C TYR A 75 -3.32 25.00 -6.95
N VAL A 76 -3.89 24.38 -7.98
CA VAL A 76 -3.25 23.26 -8.71
C VAL A 76 -1.99 23.72 -9.45
N ASN A 77 -2.03 24.86 -10.14
CA ASN A 77 -0.86 25.41 -10.83
C ASN A 77 0.28 25.72 -9.84
N ASP A 78 -0.01 26.45 -8.76
CA ASP A 78 0.98 26.79 -7.75
C ASP A 78 1.55 25.56 -7.04
N LEU A 79 0.74 24.50 -6.83
CA LEU A 79 1.22 23.21 -6.33
C LEU A 79 2.10 22.47 -7.34
N CYS A 80 1.80 22.54 -8.64
CA CYS A 80 2.66 22.00 -9.68
C CYS A 80 4.03 22.71 -9.69
N ASP A 81 4.04 24.05 -9.60
CA ASP A 81 5.28 24.84 -9.53
C ASP A 81 6.07 24.53 -8.24
N GLN A 82 5.41 24.40 -7.09
CA GLN A 82 6.05 23.97 -5.83
C GLN A 82 6.61 22.55 -5.90
N ASN A 83 5.89 21.61 -6.52
CA ASN A 83 6.39 20.25 -6.72
C ASN A 83 7.58 20.22 -7.68
N GLN A 84 7.59 21.07 -8.73
CA GLN A 84 8.72 21.17 -9.65
C GLN A 84 9.98 21.72 -8.96
N ILE A 85 9.82 22.73 -8.09
CA ILE A 85 10.91 23.27 -7.27
C ILE A 85 11.41 22.21 -6.27
N LEU A 86 10.49 21.46 -5.63
CA LEU A 86 10.87 20.37 -4.72
C LEU A 86 11.66 19.28 -5.44
N VAL A 87 11.24 18.87 -6.64
CA VAL A 87 11.98 17.91 -7.49
C VAL A 87 13.39 18.43 -7.79
N TRP A 88 13.53 19.67 -8.27
CA TRP A 88 14.85 20.27 -8.49
C TRP A 88 15.73 20.30 -7.23
N THR A 89 15.17 20.67 -6.07
CA THR A 89 15.95 20.66 -4.82
C THR A 89 16.32 19.26 -4.33
N VAL A 90 15.56 18.21 -4.70
CA VAL A 90 15.92 16.82 -4.42
C VAL A 90 17.01 16.36 -5.39
N GLU A 91 16.90 16.68 -6.67
CA GLU A 91 17.93 16.39 -7.69
C GLU A 91 19.27 17.07 -7.36
N ASP A 92 19.25 18.32 -6.88
CA ASP A 92 20.43 19.05 -6.39
C ASP A 92 21.04 18.40 -5.13
N LEU A 93 20.20 17.89 -4.21
CA LEU A 93 20.69 17.20 -3.01
C LEU A 93 21.21 15.79 -3.31
N GLU A 94 20.61 15.09 -4.28
CA GLU A 94 21.08 13.79 -4.76
C GLU A 94 22.41 13.92 -5.52
N THR A 95 22.58 14.95 -6.35
CA THR A 95 23.87 15.23 -6.99
C THR A 95 24.94 15.62 -5.96
N GLU A 96 24.65 16.49 -4.99
CA GLU A 96 25.59 16.82 -3.90
C GLU A 96 25.94 15.59 -3.03
N ALA A 97 24.99 14.69 -2.78
CA ALA A 97 25.23 13.44 -2.06
C ALA A 97 26.10 12.46 -2.88
N ASN A 98 25.85 12.35 -4.19
CA ASN A 98 26.63 11.52 -5.11
C ASN A 98 28.07 12.03 -5.25
N ASP A 99 28.29 13.35 -5.32
CA ASP A 99 29.63 13.96 -5.31
C ASP A 99 30.37 13.68 -4.00
N LYS A 100 29.69 13.80 -2.85
CA LYS A 100 30.26 13.44 -1.53
C LYS A 100 30.60 11.96 -1.46
N LEU A 101 29.76 11.08 -2.01
CA LEU A 101 30.05 9.64 -2.11
C LEU A 101 31.26 9.38 -3.01
N ALA A 102 31.36 10.01 -4.18
CA ALA A 102 32.51 9.89 -5.06
C ALA A 102 33.83 10.33 -4.38
N VAL A 103 33.80 11.42 -3.61
CA VAL A 103 34.96 11.88 -2.81
C VAL A 103 35.32 10.89 -1.69
N LEU A 104 34.34 10.29 -1.01
CA LEU A 104 34.59 9.26 -0.01
C LEU A 104 35.13 7.97 -0.63
N GLN A 105 34.60 7.57 -1.78
CA GLN A 105 35.02 6.38 -2.52
C GLN A 105 36.45 6.54 -3.07
N ALA A 106 36.83 7.74 -3.52
CA ALA A 106 38.21 8.08 -3.87
C ALA A 106 39.16 8.04 -2.65
N LYS A 107 38.71 8.51 -1.47
CA LYS A 107 39.51 8.40 -0.23
C LYS A 107 39.71 6.95 0.20
N ILE A 108 38.67 6.12 0.14
CA ILE A 108 38.77 4.67 0.41
C ILE A 108 39.74 4.00 -0.58
N GLY A 109 39.62 4.28 -1.87
CA GLY A 109 40.56 3.77 -2.89
C GLY A 109 42.02 4.15 -2.64
N SER A 110 42.29 5.38 -2.16
CA SER A 110 43.65 5.79 -1.77
C SER A 110 44.16 5.08 -0.51
N SER A 111 43.26 4.71 0.42
CA SER A 111 43.59 3.95 1.62
C SER A 111 43.93 2.50 1.29
N ASP A 112 43.21 1.86 0.37
CA ASP A 112 43.52 0.52 -0.11
C ASP A 112 44.83 0.48 -0.92
N GLN A 113 45.18 1.56 -1.62
CA GLN A 113 46.50 1.74 -2.23
C GLN A 113 47.63 1.84 -1.19
N ALA A 114 47.41 2.52 -0.06
CA ALA A 114 48.39 2.57 1.02
C ALA A 114 48.61 1.19 1.67
N ILE A 115 47.55 0.40 1.83
CA ILE A 115 47.63 -0.97 2.37
C ILE A 115 48.36 -1.93 1.40
N THR A 116 48.14 -1.79 0.09
CA THR A 116 48.83 -2.63 -0.92
C THR A 116 50.30 -2.24 -1.17
N LEU A 117 50.72 -1.03 -0.81
CA LEU A 117 52.14 -0.65 -0.77
C LEU A 117 52.84 -1.12 0.52
N SER A 118 52.14 -1.08 1.66
CA SER A 118 52.62 -1.62 2.95
C SER A 118 52.89 -3.13 2.91
N GLY A 119 52.08 -3.90 2.19
CA GLY A 119 52.17 -5.37 2.14
C GLY A 119 53.25 -5.96 1.23
N ARG A 120 54.25 -5.19 0.74
CA ARG A 120 55.12 -5.63 -0.37
C ARG A 120 56.63 -5.51 -0.19
N GLU A 121 57.15 -4.96 0.90
CA GLU A 121 58.60 -4.76 1.09
C GLU A 121 59.29 -5.69 2.11
N ASP A 122 58.56 -6.32 3.04
CA ASP A 122 59.14 -7.15 4.12
C ASP A 122 59.43 -8.61 3.72
N SER A 123 60.00 -8.85 2.53
CA SER A 123 60.50 -10.18 2.14
C SER A 123 61.61 -10.16 1.07
N VAL A 124 62.81 -10.53 1.54
CA VAL A 124 63.97 -11.12 0.82
C VAL A 124 65.05 -10.14 0.29
N VAL A 125 66.31 -10.60 0.42
CA VAL A 125 67.61 -10.01 0.00
C VAL A 125 68.18 -8.93 0.95
N ILE A 126 69.08 -9.23 1.91
CA ILE A 126 70.47 -9.79 1.84
C ILE A 126 71.54 -8.78 1.36
N LEU A 127 72.26 -8.24 2.35
CA LEU A 127 73.69 -7.84 2.36
C LEU A 127 74.22 -6.71 1.43
N ARG A 128 75.13 -5.92 2.04
CA ARG A 128 76.37 -5.37 1.46
C ARG A 128 76.29 -4.03 0.68
N SER A 129 76.53 -2.92 1.38
CA SER A 129 77.75 -2.10 1.15
C SER A 129 77.93 -0.95 2.16
N LYS A 130 79.17 -0.70 2.60
CA LYS A 130 79.56 0.45 3.44
C LYS A 130 79.94 1.68 2.60
N ARG A 131 79.47 2.86 3.03
CA ARG A 131 80.16 4.17 3.11
C ARG A 131 79.13 5.17 3.64
N GLY A 132 79.30 5.74 4.84
CA GLY A 132 80.18 6.88 5.10
C GLY A 132 79.43 8.17 4.74
N SER A 133 79.18 9.15 5.62
CA SER A 133 79.92 9.51 6.84
C SER A 133 79.10 10.47 7.75
N HIS A 134 79.59 10.67 8.98
CA HIS A 134 79.36 11.79 9.92
C HIS A 134 78.33 11.71 11.07
N HIS A 135 78.87 11.97 12.27
CA HIS A 135 78.28 12.44 13.54
C HIS A 135 77.71 11.42 14.57
N ASN A 136 78.62 11.02 15.50
CA ASN A 136 78.53 10.95 16.98
C ASN A 136 77.16 10.78 17.69
N ALA A 137 77.04 10.04 18.80
CA ALA A 137 77.91 9.05 19.50
C ALA A 137 77.12 8.38 20.65
N GLY A 138 77.55 7.20 21.13
CA GLY A 138 76.98 6.48 22.29
C GLY A 138 76.22 5.21 21.90
N MET A 139 76.88 4.16 21.39
CA MET A 139 77.59 3.10 22.14
C MET A 139 76.74 2.23 23.07
N GLU A 140 76.77 0.94 22.74
CA GLU A 140 76.24 -0.22 23.45
C GLU A 140 77.23 -0.74 24.53
N GLU A 141 76.83 -1.87 25.12
CA GLU A 141 77.66 -2.98 25.61
C GLU A 141 78.13 -3.07 27.08
N GLN A 142 77.67 -4.17 27.67
CA GLN A 142 78.38 -5.18 28.48
C GLN A 142 79.14 -4.81 29.77
N SER A 143 78.94 -5.72 30.74
CA SER A 143 79.88 -6.17 31.77
C SER A 143 80.04 -5.34 33.07
N GLN A 144 79.67 -6.02 34.18
CA GLN A 144 80.34 -6.17 35.49
C GLN A 144 81.16 -5.02 36.14
N ILE A 145 81.30 -5.13 37.48
CA ILE A 145 82.06 -4.25 38.41
C ILE A 145 81.28 -2.98 38.78
N ALA A 146 81.32 -2.43 40.01
CA ALA A 146 81.42 -2.94 41.38
C ALA A 146 81.11 -1.76 42.34
N ASP A 147 80.99 -2.04 43.65
CA ASP A 147 81.13 -1.11 44.79
C ASP A 147 80.16 0.10 44.93
N GLY A 148 79.86 0.47 46.18
CA GLY A 148 79.38 1.83 46.50
C GLY A 148 78.30 1.95 47.59
N ASP A 149 78.59 1.53 48.82
CA ASP A 149 77.76 1.83 50.00
C ASP A 149 77.48 3.35 50.19
N ILE A 150 76.42 3.70 50.93
CA ILE A 150 76.50 4.39 52.27
C ILE A 150 75.15 4.98 52.77
N ARG A 151 74.74 4.55 53.98
CA ARG A 151 73.93 5.24 55.04
C ARG A 151 72.53 5.80 54.73
N ALA A 152 71.60 5.94 55.71
CA ALA A 152 71.59 5.58 57.14
C ALA A 152 70.13 5.48 57.66
N GLY A 153 69.91 4.84 58.82
CA GLY A 153 68.66 5.00 59.58
C GLY A 153 68.37 3.95 60.67
N MET A 154 68.99 4.10 61.85
CA MET A 154 68.40 4.02 63.23
C MET A 154 67.32 2.95 63.58
N SER A 155 67.23 2.34 64.78
CA SER A 155 68.05 2.31 66.02
C SER A 155 67.44 1.33 67.04
N ARG A 156 68.25 0.44 67.66
CA ARG A 156 68.17 -0.11 69.06
C ARG A 156 69.07 -1.37 69.16
N ALA A 157 70.04 -1.55 70.07
CA ALA A 157 70.19 -1.18 71.49
C ALA A 157 69.13 -1.88 72.39
N GLU A 158 69.43 -2.74 73.37
CA GLU A 158 70.65 -3.13 74.13
C GLU A 158 70.52 -4.61 74.56
N LEU A 159 71.55 -5.48 74.52
CA LEU A 159 72.73 -5.63 75.40
C LEU A 159 72.48 -6.23 76.81
N ARG A 160 73.23 -7.32 77.09
CA ARG A 160 73.63 -7.88 78.41
C ARG A 160 72.52 -8.67 79.14
N ILE A 161 72.81 -9.71 79.93
CA ILE A 161 74.04 -10.04 80.68
C ILE A 161 74.50 -11.50 80.45
N SER A 162 75.81 -11.70 80.27
CA SER A 162 76.46 -13.02 80.32
C SER A 162 76.95 -13.38 81.72
N ARG A 163 76.94 -14.68 82.05
CA ARG A 163 77.80 -15.45 83.00
C ARG A 163 77.48 -16.94 82.71
N ARG A 164 78.37 -17.89 82.36
CA ARG A 164 79.84 -18.07 82.57
C ARG A 164 80.23 -17.93 84.04
N ASP A 165 80.91 -18.87 84.71
CA ASP A 165 81.34 -20.26 84.46
C ASP A 165 81.16 -20.98 85.84
N GLY A 166 81.49 -22.23 86.15
CA GLY A 166 82.34 -23.26 85.56
C GLY A 166 82.47 -24.42 86.57
N ARG A 167 83.01 -25.57 86.13
CA ARG A 167 83.39 -26.70 87.01
C ARG A 167 84.92 -26.79 87.09
N ALA A 168 85.39 -27.60 88.05
CA ALA A 168 86.80 -27.94 88.35
C ALA A 168 87.56 -26.89 89.16
N ALA A 169 88.45 -27.25 90.10
CA ALA A 169 88.70 -28.54 90.75
C ALA A 169 89.62 -28.32 91.97
N GLN A 170 89.66 -29.27 92.92
CA GLN A 170 90.93 -29.64 93.55
C GLN A 170 90.87 -31.06 94.16
N ASN A 171 91.71 -31.96 93.64
CA ASN A 171 92.08 -33.21 94.34
C ASN A 171 93.14 -32.89 95.40
N LYS A 172 93.15 -33.63 96.53
CA LYS A 172 94.36 -34.20 97.16
C LYS A 172 94.06 -35.00 98.44
N LEU A 173 94.57 -36.25 98.44
CA LEU A 173 95.07 -37.03 99.60
C LEU A 173 94.07 -37.47 100.70
N GLN A 174 94.30 -38.55 101.44
CA GLN A 174 94.90 -39.86 101.12
C GLN A 174 94.44 -40.87 102.22
N GLU A 175 94.56 -42.16 101.94
CA GLU A 175 94.35 -43.29 102.83
C GLU A 175 95.23 -43.30 104.10
N ALA A 176 94.89 -44.25 104.98
CA ALA A 176 95.78 -45.14 105.75
C ALA A 176 95.92 -44.92 107.27
N VAL A 177 95.55 -45.98 108.01
CA VAL A 177 96.20 -46.54 109.23
C VAL A 177 96.33 -45.57 110.43
N GLY A 178 95.80 -45.86 111.63
CA GLY A 178 95.70 -47.14 112.33
C GLY A 178 96.67 -47.16 113.53
N THR A 179 96.53 -48.12 114.46
CA THR A 179 97.35 -48.29 115.71
C THR A 179 97.07 -47.26 116.85
N LEU A 180 97.13 -47.59 118.15
CA LEU A 180 97.40 -48.85 118.89
C LEU A 180 96.89 -48.76 120.37
N GLY A 181 96.63 -49.92 121.02
CA GLY A 181 96.44 -50.08 122.48
C GLY A 181 95.04 -49.76 123.03
N GLY A 182 94.34 -50.61 123.79
CA GLY A 182 94.73 -51.81 124.54
C GLY A 182 95.41 -51.45 125.88
N GLU A 183 95.12 -52.06 127.03
CA GLU A 183 94.21 -53.16 127.39
C GLU A 183 94.13 -53.25 128.96
N THR A 184 93.53 -54.31 129.54
CA THR A 184 93.49 -54.68 131.01
C THR A 184 92.57 -53.84 131.92
N ALA A 185 91.67 -54.37 132.78
CA ALA A 185 91.70 -55.48 133.78
C ALA A 185 92.43 -55.09 135.10
N ALA A 186 92.07 -55.51 136.33
CA ALA A 186 90.87 -56.16 136.93
C ALA A 186 91.03 -56.20 138.49
N VAL A 187 89.93 -56.35 139.24
CA VAL A 187 89.76 -57.18 140.49
C VAL A 187 90.52 -56.87 141.83
N GLU A 188 89.82 -57.15 142.97
CA GLU A 188 90.21 -57.44 144.39
C GLU A 188 90.97 -56.47 145.36
N GLU A 189 90.27 -56.07 146.44
CA GLU A 189 90.30 -56.54 147.86
C GLU A 189 91.61 -56.82 148.70
N VAL A 190 91.51 -56.57 150.04
CA VAL A 190 92.23 -57.15 151.23
C VAL A 190 93.52 -56.50 151.85
N ARG A 191 93.30 -55.70 152.93
CA ARG A 191 93.83 -55.74 154.34
C ARG A 191 95.35 -55.91 154.73
N GLY A 192 95.83 -54.97 155.59
CA GLY A 192 96.62 -55.23 156.85
C GLY A 192 98.18 -55.05 156.83
N GLN A 193 98.94 -54.93 157.94
CA GLN A 193 98.70 -54.59 159.37
C GLN A 193 100.04 -54.47 160.19
N ALA A 194 100.05 -53.80 161.38
CA ALA A 194 100.99 -53.97 162.54
C ALA A 194 102.48 -53.47 162.41
N PRO A 195 103.34 -53.35 163.49
CA PRO A 195 103.29 -53.87 164.88
C PRO A 195 103.62 -52.89 166.07
N LEU A 196 104.09 -53.41 167.23
CA LEU A 196 103.89 -52.93 168.63
C LEU A 196 105.17 -52.93 169.56
N GLU A 197 105.04 -52.47 170.83
CA GLU A 197 105.86 -52.75 172.07
C GLU A 197 107.28 -52.10 172.27
N SER A 198 107.91 -51.95 173.47
CA SER A 198 107.52 -51.92 174.93
C SER A 198 108.67 -51.41 175.89
N CYS A 199 108.41 -51.30 177.23
CA CYS A 199 109.34 -51.20 178.42
C CYS A 199 110.21 -49.92 178.69
N GLY A 200 110.55 -49.47 179.93
CA GLY A 200 110.09 -49.81 181.30
C GLY A 200 110.98 -49.25 182.49
N ARG A 201 110.39 -49.12 183.70
CA ARG A 201 110.97 -48.96 185.10
C ARG A 201 111.51 -47.61 185.66
N LEU A 202 111.00 -47.26 186.86
CA LEU A 202 111.59 -46.64 188.10
C LEU A 202 112.69 -45.54 188.00
N ALA A 203 112.71 -44.45 188.78
CA ALA A 203 111.76 -43.86 189.74
C ALA A 203 112.06 -42.34 189.94
N GLU A 204 111.13 -41.63 190.57
CA GLU A 204 111.10 -40.23 191.09
C GLU A 204 112.38 -39.34 191.00
N GLU A 205 112.27 -38.25 190.22
CA GLU A 205 112.53 -36.82 190.61
C GLU A 205 112.73 -35.87 189.40
N GLU A 206 112.92 -36.36 188.17
CA GLU A 206 113.27 -35.53 186.99
C GLU A 206 112.08 -35.23 186.02
N LEU A 207 110.84 -35.21 186.54
CA LEU A 207 109.62 -35.29 185.72
C LEU A 207 109.08 -33.95 185.17
N THR A 208 109.57 -32.80 185.65
CA THR A 208 108.94 -31.48 185.37
C THR A 208 109.47 -30.75 184.12
N ALA A 209 110.58 -31.19 183.53
CA ALA A 209 111.23 -30.46 182.43
C ALA A 209 110.85 -30.90 181.00
N GLN A 210 110.33 -32.13 180.80
CA GLN A 210 110.06 -32.66 179.44
C GLN A 210 108.66 -32.32 178.87
N ILE A 211 107.70 -31.93 179.71
CA ILE A 211 106.30 -31.72 179.30
C ILE A 211 106.19 -30.60 178.25
N SER A 212 106.83 -29.45 178.49
CA SER A 212 106.80 -28.26 177.61
C SER A 212 107.30 -28.51 176.17
N LYS A 213 108.06 -29.59 175.94
CA LYS A 213 108.63 -29.93 174.62
C LYS A 213 107.69 -30.80 173.77
N ARG A 214 106.69 -31.45 174.38
CA ARG A 214 105.68 -32.24 173.64
C ARG A 214 104.54 -31.36 173.10
N ASP A 215 104.10 -30.38 173.87
CA ASP A 215 102.98 -29.49 173.49
C ASP A 215 103.29 -28.67 172.23
N ASN A 216 104.51 -28.14 172.13
CA ASN A 216 105.00 -27.45 170.93
C ASN A 216 105.01 -28.34 169.66
N LYS A 217 105.11 -29.66 169.80
CA LYS A 217 105.09 -30.61 168.68
C LYS A 217 103.66 -30.97 168.25
N LEU A 218 102.72 -30.98 169.20
CA LEU A 218 101.30 -31.20 168.96
C LEU A 218 100.68 -30.05 168.15
N GLY A 219 100.98 -28.80 168.51
CA GLY A 219 100.51 -27.62 167.78
C GLY A 219 100.98 -27.56 166.31
N LEU A 220 102.18 -28.06 166.02
CA LEU A 220 102.71 -28.07 164.64
C LEU A 220 102.00 -29.09 163.73
N LEU A 221 101.48 -30.18 164.30
CA LEU A 221 100.77 -31.23 163.56
C LEU A 221 99.31 -30.86 163.28
N GLN A 222 98.63 -30.20 164.22
CA GLN A 222 97.27 -29.67 164.00
C GLN A 222 97.22 -28.69 162.82
N LYS A 223 98.22 -27.81 162.68
CA LYS A 223 98.28 -26.85 161.55
C LYS A 223 98.36 -27.56 160.19
N LYS A 224 99.23 -28.58 160.07
CA LYS A 224 99.38 -29.36 158.82
C LYS A 224 98.12 -30.12 158.43
N LEU A 225 97.35 -30.62 159.40
CA LEU A 225 96.07 -31.30 159.13
C LEU A 225 95.08 -30.34 158.47
N LEU A 226 95.01 -29.09 158.96
CA LEU A 226 94.12 -28.05 158.46
C LEU A 226 94.50 -27.58 157.04
N ASP A 227 95.81 -27.43 156.77
CA ASP A 227 96.32 -27.07 155.44
C ASP A 227 96.01 -28.15 154.39
N VAL A 228 96.13 -29.43 154.73
CA VAL A 228 95.76 -30.55 153.83
C VAL A 228 94.24 -30.61 153.61
N GLN A 229 93.44 -30.40 154.65
CA GLN A 229 91.98 -30.37 154.53
C GLN A 229 91.50 -29.24 153.60
N LYS A 230 92.15 -28.07 153.67
CA LYS A 230 91.91 -26.95 152.75
C LYS A 230 92.27 -27.33 151.30
N GLN A 231 93.46 -27.86 151.05
CA GLN A 231 93.90 -28.27 149.71
C GLN A 231 92.98 -29.34 149.10
N TYR A 232 92.48 -30.27 149.90
CA TYR A 232 91.50 -31.26 149.45
C TYR A 232 90.20 -30.61 148.96
N SER A 233 89.67 -29.63 149.71
CA SER A 233 88.46 -28.90 149.31
C SER A 233 88.64 -28.07 148.02
N GLU A 234 89.80 -27.43 147.85
CA GLU A 234 90.13 -26.67 146.64
C GLU A 234 90.27 -27.58 145.41
N CYS A 235 90.89 -28.75 145.57
CA CYS A 235 91.01 -29.76 144.52
C CYS A 235 89.64 -30.32 144.09
N ASN A 236 88.77 -30.65 145.05
CA ASN A 236 87.45 -31.21 144.78
C ASN A 236 86.54 -30.21 144.03
N ASN A 237 86.59 -28.93 144.41
CA ASN A 237 85.88 -27.85 143.71
C ASN A 237 86.38 -27.64 142.27
N ALA A 238 87.70 -27.78 142.03
CA ALA A 238 88.28 -27.68 140.70
C ALA A 238 87.89 -28.86 139.78
N LEU A 239 87.67 -30.05 140.35
CA LEU A 239 87.16 -31.22 139.64
C LEU A 239 85.71 -31.03 139.18
N LEU A 240 84.82 -30.62 140.08
CA LEU A 240 83.42 -30.31 139.76
C LEU A 240 83.30 -29.26 138.64
N LEU A 241 84.05 -28.16 138.73
CA LEU A 241 84.03 -27.12 137.70
C LEU A 241 84.49 -27.64 136.32
N ARG A 242 85.40 -28.61 136.29
CA ARG A 242 85.87 -29.25 135.05
C ARG A 242 84.84 -30.23 134.48
N GLU A 243 84.09 -30.93 135.33
CA GLU A 243 82.98 -31.78 134.89
C GLU A 243 81.83 -30.94 134.28
N ASP A 244 81.45 -29.83 134.91
CA ASP A 244 80.46 -28.88 134.37
C ASP A 244 80.86 -28.33 132.99
N LEU A 245 82.14 -28.02 132.79
CA LEU A 245 82.67 -27.48 131.52
C LEU A 245 82.71 -28.56 130.42
N LEU A 246 83.07 -29.80 130.78
CA LEU A 246 83.01 -30.94 129.86
C LEU A 246 81.56 -31.29 129.49
N GLN A 247 80.60 -31.11 130.40
CA GLN A 247 79.18 -31.35 130.15
C GLN A 247 78.63 -30.32 129.14
N LYS A 248 78.95 -29.04 129.30
CA LYS A 248 78.58 -27.98 128.33
C LYS A 248 79.14 -28.24 126.93
N LEU A 249 80.41 -28.63 126.81
CA LEU A 249 81.02 -28.96 125.52
C LEU A 249 80.38 -30.20 124.85
N LYS A 250 79.88 -31.17 125.63
CA LYS A 250 79.08 -32.29 125.10
C LYS A 250 77.71 -31.83 124.60
N GLU A 251 77.06 -30.92 125.31
CA GLU A 251 75.76 -30.36 124.91
C GLU A 251 75.89 -29.53 123.62
N GLU A 252 76.90 -28.67 123.51
CA GLU A 252 77.22 -27.89 122.30
C GLU A 252 77.56 -28.78 121.11
N THR A 253 78.36 -29.84 121.29
CA THR A 253 78.69 -30.78 120.20
C THR A 253 77.48 -31.58 119.73
N VAL A 254 76.55 -31.94 120.63
CA VAL A 254 75.26 -32.56 120.25
C VAL A 254 74.38 -31.57 119.49
N GLN A 255 74.28 -30.31 119.92
CA GLN A 255 73.51 -29.27 119.21
C GLN A 255 74.03 -28.99 117.80
N LEU A 256 75.34 -28.82 117.63
CA LEU A 256 75.96 -28.63 116.31
C LEU A 256 75.77 -29.87 115.42
N THR A 257 75.86 -31.08 115.98
CA THR A 257 75.58 -32.32 115.24
C THR A 257 74.12 -32.41 114.79
N ALA A 258 73.17 -31.89 115.59
CA ALA A 258 71.76 -31.81 115.19
C ALA A 258 71.54 -30.80 114.06
N GLN A 259 72.11 -29.58 114.15
CA GLN A 259 72.03 -28.56 113.10
C GLN A 259 72.64 -29.03 111.77
N ILE A 260 73.78 -29.73 111.80
CA ILE A 260 74.40 -30.28 110.58
C ILE A 260 73.48 -31.33 109.94
N LYS A 261 72.79 -32.16 110.74
CA LYS A 261 71.81 -33.13 110.23
C LYS A 261 70.60 -32.43 109.59
N GLU A 262 70.04 -31.42 110.24
CA GLU A 262 68.92 -30.62 109.72
C GLU A 262 69.29 -29.94 108.39
N GLN A 263 70.43 -29.25 108.32
CA GLN A 263 70.93 -28.64 107.08
C GLN A 263 71.18 -29.68 105.97
N SER A 264 71.66 -30.89 106.32
CA SER A 264 71.84 -31.96 105.33
C SER A 264 70.52 -32.50 104.78
N GLN A 265 69.46 -32.52 105.60
CA GLN A 265 68.11 -32.91 105.18
C GLN A 265 67.50 -31.83 104.26
N ASP A 266 67.68 -30.55 104.59
CA ASP A 266 67.23 -29.44 103.74
C ASP A 266 67.92 -29.39 102.38
N ILE A 267 69.25 -29.57 102.34
CA ILE A 267 69.99 -29.68 101.08
C ILE A 267 69.49 -30.88 100.26
N SER A 268 69.21 -32.01 100.91
CA SER A 268 68.66 -33.20 100.25
C SER A 268 67.27 -32.92 99.65
N ARG A 269 66.38 -32.28 100.43
CA ARG A 269 65.03 -31.87 99.98
C ARG A 269 65.09 -30.91 98.78
N LEU A 270 65.87 -29.83 98.90
CA LEU A 270 66.04 -28.84 97.82
C LEU A 270 66.71 -29.45 96.58
N SER A 271 67.59 -30.44 96.74
CA SER A 271 68.16 -31.17 95.60
C SER A 271 67.10 -32.03 94.89
N GLY A 272 66.19 -32.65 95.64
CA GLY A 272 65.03 -33.37 95.10
C GLY A 272 64.11 -32.44 94.31
N GLU A 273 63.66 -31.34 94.93
CA GLU A 273 62.80 -30.32 94.30
C GLU A 273 63.43 -29.74 93.02
N LYS A 274 64.75 -29.52 93.03
CA LYS A 274 65.48 -29.12 91.83
C LYS A 274 65.39 -30.17 90.73
N THR A 275 65.65 -31.45 91.04
CA THR A 275 65.58 -32.52 90.02
C THR A 275 64.18 -32.73 89.46
N THR A 276 63.11 -32.53 90.26
CA THR A 276 61.73 -32.60 89.75
C THR A 276 61.41 -31.42 88.84
N LEU A 277 61.82 -30.19 89.18
CA LEU A 277 61.63 -29.03 88.30
C LEU A 277 62.43 -29.13 86.99
N GLU A 278 63.64 -29.70 87.03
CA GLU A 278 64.42 -29.99 85.83
C GLU A 278 63.71 -31.02 84.92
N GLN A 279 63.08 -32.05 85.50
CA GLN A 279 62.26 -33.02 84.76
C GLN A 279 61.00 -32.37 84.18
N GLU A 280 60.28 -31.57 84.95
CA GLU A 280 59.09 -30.84 84.47
C GLU A 280 59.42 -29.90 83.30
N MET A 281 60.55 -29.19 83.37
CA MET A 281 61.04 -28.36 82.26
C MET A 281 61.31 -29.18 80.99
N THR A 282 61.91 -30.38 81.08
CA THR A 282 62.12 -31.22 79.89
C THR A 282 60.79 -31.72 79.30
N VAL A 283 59.81 -32.08 80.14
CA VAL A 283 58.46 -32.46 79.70
C VAL A 283 57.73 -31.30 79.04
N VAL A 284 57.85 -30.07 79.57
CA VAL A 284 57.25 -28.86 78.96
C VAL A 284 57.92 -28.51 77.63
N MET A 285 59.24 -28.64 77.52
CA MET A 285 59.97 -28.43 76.27
C MET A 285 59.54 -29.43 75.19
N GLU A 286 59.43 -30.73 75.51
CA GLU A 286 59.01 -31.73 74.52
C GLU A 286 57.53 -31.58 74.14
N LYS A 287 56.64 -31.23 75.09
CA LYS A 287 55.26 -30.84 74.79
C LYS A 287 55.17 -29.62 73.88
N GLN A 288 56.05 -28.61 74.06
CA GLN A 288 56.10 -27.47 73.16
C GLN A 288 56.65 -27.87 71.78
N ARG A 289 57.59 -28.82 71.72
CA ARG A 289 58.16 -29.36 70.48
C ARG A 289 57.11 -30.11 69.66
N THR A 290 56.36 -31.03 70.29
CA THR A 290 55.28 -31.78 69.62
C THR A 290 54.14 -30.86 69.19
N ALA A 291 53.71 -29.92 70.04
CA ALA A 291 52.69 -28.93 69.67
C ALA A 291 53.10 -28.07 68.47
N ARG A 292 54.38 -27.64 68.38
CA ARG A 292 54.90 -26.93 67.20
C ARG A 292 54.89 -27.82 65.95
N GLN A 293 55.23 -29.09 66.08
CA GLN A 293 55.22 -30.05 64.96
C GLN A 293 53.79 -30.33 64.48
N GLU A 294 52.81 -30.43 65.39
CA GLU A 294 51.38 -30.55 65.05
C GLU A 294 50.80 -29.29 64.40
N VAL A 295 51.18 -28.09 64.87
CA VAL A 295 50.78 -26.84 64.20
C VAL A 295 51.37 -26.79 62.79
N SER A 296 52.66 -27.09 62.63
CA SER A 296 53.31 -27.10 61.32
C SER A 296 52.71 -28.13 60.35
N SER A 297 52.27 -29.30 60.83
CA SER A 297 51.63 -30.30 59.96
C SER A 297 50.19 -29.91 59.61
N ARG A 298 49.43 -29.33 60.55
CA ARG A 298 48.09 -28.77 60.28
C ARG A 298 48.17 -27.60 59.30
N ASP A 299 49.14 -26.70 59.43
CA ASP A 299 49.35 -25.59 58.49
C ASP A 299 49.67 -26.09 57.07
N GLN A 300 50.46 -27.16 56.95
CA GLN A 300 50.74 -27.79 55.65
C GLN A 300 49.48 -28.41 55.03
N VAL A 301 48.65 -29.07 55.84
CA VAL A 301 47.34 -29.60 55.38
C VAL A 301 46.37 -28.47 55.01
N ILE A 302 46.33 -27.37 55.77
CA ILE A 302 45.51 -26.19 55.47
C ILE A 302 45.95 -25.55 54.14
N LEU A 303 47.26 -25.47 53.86
CA LEU A 303 47.77 -24.99 52.58
C LEU A 303 47.39 -25.93 51.43
N GLN A 304 47.52 -27.25 51.60
CA GLN A 304 47.07 -28.23 50.61
C GLN A 304 45.57 -28.11 50.34
N LEU A 305 44.74 -28.05 51.39
CA LEU A 305 43.29 -27.89 51.27
C LEU A 305 42.90 -26.58 50.58
N LYS A 306 43.60 -25.47 50.87
CA LYS A 306 43.40 -24.19 50.16
C LYS A 306 43.78 -24.27 48.69
N MET A 307 44.87 -24.95 48.34
CA MET A 307 45.27 -25.18 46.95
C MET A 307 44.27 -26.06 46.22
N THR A 308 43.79 -27.15 46.83
CA THR A 308 42.78 -28.01 46.22
C THR A 308 41.43 -27.31 46.09
N LEU A 309 41.03 -26.52 47.10
CA LEU A 309 39.80 -25.73 47.06
C LEU A 309 39.83 -24.74 45.89
N LYS A 310 40.90 -23.94 45.77
CA LYS A 310 41.08 -22.99 44.66
C LYS A 310 41.08 -23.69 43.30
N ALA A 311 41.75 -24.85 43.19
CA ALA A 311 41.75 -25.64 41.95
C ALA A 311 40.38 -26.28 41.64
N THR A 312 39.52 -26.53 42.64
CA THR A 312 38.13 -26.95 42.40
C THR A 312 37.20 -25.78 42.11
N GLU A 313 37.43 -24.60 42.67
CA GLU A 313 36.71 -23.36 42.37
C GLU A 313 36.97 -22.91 40.92
N GLU A 314 38.24 -22.92 40.48
CA GLU A 314 38.63 -22.63 39.10
C GLU A 314 37.96 -23.61 38.11
N LYS A 315 37.98 -24.91 38.40
CA LYS A 315 37.30 -25.93 37.59
C LYS A 315 35.79 -25.79 37.58
N LEU A 316 35.17 -25.43 38.71
CA LEU A 316 33.73 -25.17 38.76
C LEU A 316 33.39 -24.00 37.84
N GLN A 317 34.16 -22.91 37.93
CA GLN A 317 34.00 -21.73 37.08
C GLN A 317 34.25 -22.03 35.59
N ASP A 318 35.17 -22.95 35.25
CA ASP A 318 35.34 -23.46 33.89
C ASP A 318 34.07 -24.19 33.42
N THR A 319 33.56 -25.15 34.21
CA THR A 319 32.34 -25.89 33.85
C THR A 319 31.09 -25.02 33.79
N GLU A 320 30.98 -23.98 34.63
CA GLU A 320 29.91 -22.99 34.57
C GLU A 320 29.94 -22.18 33.27
N ARG A 321 31.15 -21.81 32.78
CA ARG A 321 31.31 -21.16 31.48
C ARG A 321 30.95 -22.09 30.32
N GLU A 322 31.41 -23.35 30.35
CA GLU A 322 31.05 -24.35 29.33
C GLU A 322 29.53 -24.61 29.27
N VAL A 323 28.85 -24.67 30.43
CA VAL A 323 27.38 -24.81 30.51
C VAL A 323 26.68 -23.56 29.97
N GLN A 324 27.14 -22.35 30.29
CA GLN A 324 26.59 -21.10 29.75
C GLN A 324 26.74 -21.01 28.22
N GLU A 325 27.90 -21.39 27.68
CA GLU A 325 28.12 -21.46 26.23
C GLU A 325 27.24 -22.53 25.56
N GLY A 326 27.05 -23.67 26.21
CA GLY A 326 26.12 -24.72 25.79
C GLY A 326 24.66 -24.25 25.74
N ASP A 327 24.21 -23.54 26.77
CA ASP A 327 22.86 -22.95 26.85
C ASP A 327 22.65 -21.86 25.80
N GLU A 328 23.61 -20.97 25.57
CA GLU A 328 23.54 -19.96 24.51
C GLU A 328 23.54 -20.60 23.11
N LEU A 329 24.31 -21.67 22.89
CA LEU A 329 24.26 -22.44 21.65
C LEU A 329 22.91 -23.14 21.47
N ALA A 330 22.32 -23.68 22.54
CA ALA A 330 21.00 -24.29 22.53
C ALA A 330 19.89 -23.26 22.23
N LYS A 331 19.95 -22.06 22.82
CA LYS A 331 19.05 -20.93 22.52
C LYS A 331 19.16 -20.52 21.05
N ARG A 332 20.38 -20.35 20.52
CA ARG A 332 20.60 -20.02 19.09
C ARG A 332 20.00 -21.08 18.16
N LYS A 333 20.26 -22.37 18.40
CA LYS A 333 19.68 -23.48 17.62
C LYS A 333 18.17 -23.58 17.76
N SER A 334 17.61 -23.25 18.93
CA SER A 334 16.16 -23.18 19.14
C SER A 334 15.52 -22.06 18.32
N ILE A 335 16.11 -20.87 18.30
CA ILE A 335 15.67 -19.74 17.45
C ILE A 335 15.75 -20.11 15.97
N GLU A 336 16.87 -20.72 15.53
CA GLU A 336 17.05 -21.20 14.15
C GLU A 336 15.98 -22.25 13.78
N ALA A 337 15.71 -23.23 14.64
CA ALA A 337 14.66 -24.22 14.43
C ALA A 337 13.27 -23.58 14.35
N ILE A 338 12.96 -22.58 15.18
CA ILE A 338 11.70 -21.82 15.12
C ILE A 338 11.57 -21.07 13.78
N LEU A 339 12.65 -20.44 13.31
CA LEU A 339 12.69 -19.73 12.03
C LEU A 339 12.51 -20.68 10.84
N LEU A 340 13.18 -21.84 10.84
CA LEU A 340 13.05 -22.87 9.80
C LEU A 340 11.65 -23.50 9.78
N ILE A 341 11.07 -23.80 10.95
CA ILE A 341 9.68 -24.26 11.08
C ILE A 341 8.70 -23.21 10.57
N GLN A 342 8.98 -21.92 10.79
CA GLN A 342 8.14 -20.84 10.29
C GLN A 342 8.26 -20.69 8.76
N GLN A 343 9.46 -20.69 8.19
CA GLN A 343 9.69 -20.73 6.75
C GLN A 343 8.99 -21.93 6.09
N GLN A 344 9.15 -23.14 6.63
CA GLN A 344 8.48 -24.34 6.11
C GLN A 344 6.96 -24.17 6.09
N ARG A 345 6.38 -23.60 7.15
CA ARG A 345 4.94 -23.35 7.28
C ARG A 345 4.47 -22.27 6.30
N ASP A 346 5.27 -21.24 6.04
CA ASP A 346 4.95 -20.18 5.09
C ASP A 346 5.05 -20.70 3.65
N PHE A 347 6.08 -21.47 3.29
CA PHE A 347 6.15 -22.16 1.99
C PHE A 347 5.01 -23.17 1.78
N GLN A 348 4.61 -23.93 2.81
CA GLN A 348 3.44 -24.82 2.75
C GLN A 348 2.14 -24.04 2.51
N LYS A 349 2.01 -22.85 3.10
CA LYS A 349 0.87 -21.97 2.89
C LYS A 349 0.87 -21.38 1.48
N GLU A 350 2.00 -20.91 0.98
CA GLU A 350 2.12 -20.41 -0.40
C GLU A 350 1.84 -21.52 -1.43
N LEU A 351 2.32 -22.75 -1.19
CA LEU A 351 1.98 -23.92 -2.00
C LEU A 351 0.47 -24.25 -1.95
N GLY A 352 -0.18 -24.01 -0.80
CA GLY A 352 -1.63 -24.14 -0.64
C GLY A 352 -2.41 -23.07 -1.40
N ASP A 353 -2.05 -21.79 -1.20
CA ASP A 353 -2.66 -20.63 -1.85
C ASP A 353 -2.51 -20.71 -3.39
N THR A 354 -1.32 -21.08 -3.88
CA THR A 354 -1.08 -21.28 -5.33
C THR A 354 -1.84 -22.46 -5.92
N LYS A 355 -1.95 -23.60 -5.21
CA LYS A 355 -2.79 -24.73 -5.64
C LYS A 355 -4.28 -24.38 -5.65
N ALA A 356 -4.74 -23.58 -4.69
CA ALA A 356 -6.12 -23.08 -4.66
C ALA A 356 -6.39 -22.11 -5.82
N ALA A 357 -5.47 -21.18 -6.09
CA ALA A 357 -5.54 -20.27 -7.24
C ALA A 357 -5.54 -21.04 -8.57
N ALA A 358 -4.67 -22.03 -8.74
CA ALA A 358 -4.62 -22.88 -9.94
C ALA A 358 -5.97 -23.58 -10.22
N LYS A 359 -6.59 -24.17 -9.18
CA LYS A 359 -7.95 -24.75 -9.30
C LYS A 359 -9.03 -23.70 -9.59
N GLY A 360 -8.87 -22.49 -9.06
CA GLY A 360 -9.72 -21.34 -9.40
C GLY A 360 -9.61 -20.96 -10.88
N HIS A 361 -8.40 -20.88 -11.42
CA HIS A 361 -8.17 -20.61 -12.84
C HIS A 361 -8.65 -21.75 -13.74
N GLU A 362 -8.49 -23.01 -13.33
CA GLU A 362 -8.94 -24.18 -14.08
C GLU A 362 -10.48 -24.26 -14.16
N SER A 363 -11.18 -23.98 -13.07
CA SER A 363 -12.65 -23.87 -13.04
C SER A 363 -13.16 -22.64 -13.80
N ALA A 364 -12.51 -21.48 -13.68
CA ALA A 364 -12.83 -20.31 -14.50
C ALA A 364 -12.63 -20.59 -16.00
N SER A 365 -11.54 -21.26 -16.38
CA SER A 365 -11.27 -21.70 -17.76
C SER A 365 -12.29 -22.72 -18.27
N ALA A 366 -12.78 -23.63 -17.42
CA ALA A 366 -13.90 -24.51 -17.77
C ALA A 366 -15.19 -23.72 -18.04
N ILE A 367 -15.53 -22.75 -17.18
CA ILE A 367 -16.70 -21.87 -17.37
C ILE A 367 -16.55 -21.02 -18.65
N PHE A 368 -15.38 -20.47 -18.93
CA PHE A 368 -15.14 -19.73 -20.18
C PHE A 368 -15.26 -20.64 -21.40
N ARG A 369 -14.68 -21.85 -21.38
CA ARG A 369 -14.86 -22.83 -22.47
C ARG A 369 -16.34 -23.17 -22.70
N GLN A 370 -17.12 -23.39 -21.64
CA GLN A 370 -18.56 -23.63 -21.74
C GLN A 370 -19.31 -22.43 -22.33
N LYS A 371 -18.99 -21.21 -21.91
CA LYS A 371 -19.58 -19.97 -22.47
C LYS A 371 -19.22 -19.77 -23.95
N TYR A 372 -17.97 -20.04 -24.33
CA TYR A 372 -17.54 -19.99 -25.74
C TYR A 372 -18.26 -21.06 -26.57
N GLN A 373 -18.35 -22.29 -26.08
CA GLN A 373 -19.05 -23.38 -26.75
C GLN A 373 -20.54 -23.04 -26.99
N ALA A 374 -21.25 -22.57 -25.97
CA ALA A 374 -22.65 -22.14 -26.10
C ALA A 374 -22.82 -20.92 -27.03
N ALA A 375 -21.83 -20.03 -27.11
CA ALA A 375 -21.82 -18.92 -28.07
C ALA A 375 -21.62 -19.42 -29.51
N VAL A 376 -20.73 -20.37 -29.74
CA VAL A 376 -20.51 -21.01 -31.05
C VAL A 376 -21.74 -21.77 -31.52
N GLU A 377 -22.35 -22.58 -30.65
CA GLU A 377 -23.61 -23.30 -30.95
C GLU A 377 -24.75 -22.33 -31.31
N LYS A 378 -24.83 -21.19 -30.62
CA LYS A 378 -25.80 -20.14 -30.94
C LYS A 378 -25.51 -19.44 -32.27
N VAL A 379 -24.24 -19.22 -32.62
CA VAL A 379 -23.87 -18.68 -33.94
C VAL A 379 -24.25 -19.66 -35.04
N GLN A 380 -23.94 -20.94 -34.91
CA GLN A 380 -24.32 -21.99 -35.87
C GLN A 380 -25.83 -22.09 -36.07
N LEU A 381 -26.62 -21.94 -34.99
CA LEU A 381 -28.08 -21.90 -35.09
C LEU A 381 -28.57 -20.67 -35.87
N LEU A 382 -27.99 -19.50 -35.63
CA LEU A 382 -28.33 -18.26 -36.35
C LEU A 382 -27.91 -18.31 -37.83
N GLU A 383 -26.75 -18.90 -38.13
CA GLU A 383 -26.29 -19.16 -39.50
C GLU A 383 -27.26 -20.10 -40.23
N GLY A 384 -27.73 -21.17 -39.58
CA GLY A 384 -28.76 -22.05 -40.12
C GLY A 384 -30.11 -21.35 -40.37
N GLN A 385 -30.53 -20.46 -39.47
CA GLN A 385 -31.74 -19.64 -39.65
C GLN A 385 -31.60 -18.64 -40.80
N LEU A 386 -30.45 -17.98 -40.92
CA LEU A 386 -30.16 -17.08 -42.04
C LEU A 386 -30.17 -17.82 -43.38
N ALA A 387 -29.54 -19.00 -43.46
CA ALA A 387 -29.55 -19.82 -44.67
C ALA A 387 -30.96 -20.26 -45.09
N GLY A 388 -31.83 -20.58 -44.11
CA GLY A 388 -33.25 -20.86 -44.37
C GLY A 388 -34.00 -19.65 -44.96
N LEU A 389 -33.87 -18.48 -44.32
CA LEU A 389 -34.48 -17.23 -44.81
C LEU A 389 -33.93 -16.80 -46.17
N GLU A 390 -32.64 -17.01 -46.44
CA GLU A 390 -32.06 -16.76 -47.76
C GLU A 390 -32.66 -17.65 -48.85
N GLU A 391 -32.95 -18.93 -48.55
CA GLU A 391 -33.59 -19.85 -49.49
C GLU A 391 -35.08 -19.51 -49.70
N GLU A 392 -35.80 -19.10 -48.65
CA GLU A 392 -37.17 -18.57 -48.77
C GLU A 392 -37.24 -17.30 -49.63
N VAL A 393 -36.31 -16.35 -49.43
CA VAL A 393 -36.19 -15.14 -50.27
C VAL A 393 -35.82 -15.51 -51.71
N ARG A 394 -34.91 -16.48 -51.91
CA ARG A 394 -34.52 -16.98 -53.23
C ARG A 394 -35.72 -17.62 -53.95
N TYR A 395 -36.52 -18.41 -53.24
CA TYR A 395 -37.74 -19.03 -53.75
C TYR A 395 -38.83 -17.99 -54.09
N SER A 396 -39.11 -17.06 -53.18
CA SER A 396 -40.04 -15.95 -53.39
C SER A 396 -39.65 -15.10 -54.61
N LYS A 397 -38.35 -14.81 -54.77
CA LYS A 397 -37.82 -14.10 -55.95
C LYS A 397 -38.04 -14.86 -57.26
N VAL A 398 -37.87 -16.19 -57.26
CA VAL A 398 -38.16 -17.02 -58.45
C VAL A 398 -39.66 -16.99 -58.77
N GLN A 399 -40.54 -17.09 -57.78
CA GLN A 399 -41.99 -16.93 -57.98
C GLN A 399 -42.35 -15.54 -58.55
N ALA A 400 -41.74 -14.48 -58.03
CA ALA A 400 -41.95 -13.11 -58.52
C ALA A 400 -41.50 -12.95 -59.98
N CYS A 401 -40.36 -13.51 -60.38
CA CYS A 401 -39.94 -13.54 -61.78
C CYS A 401 -40.94 -14.28 -62.68
N GLN A 402 -41.41 -15.46 -62.26
CA GLN A 402 -42.42 -16.23 -63.02
C GLN A 402 -43.77 -15.50 -63.13
N ALA A 403 -44.17 -14.76 -62.09
CA ALA A 403 -45.35 -13.91 -62.13
C ALA A 403 -45.16 -12.73 -63.10
N GLN A 404 -43.99 -12.08 -63.06
CA GLN A 404 -43.64 -10.99 -63.97
C GLN A 404 -43.58 -11.43 -65.44
N GLU A 405 -43.05 -12.62 -65.72
CA GLU A 405 -43.06 -13.23 -67.06
C GLU A 405 -44.50 -13.43 -67.55
N LYS A 406 -45.39 -13.99 -66.73
CA LYS A 406 -46.82 -14.15 -67.07
C LYS A 406 -47.50 -12.80 -67.33
N VAL A 407 -47.28 -11.80 -66.48
CA VAL A 407 -47.81 -10.44 -66.67
C VAL A 407 -47.30 -9.86 -68.00
N SER A 408 -46.01 -9.98 -68.31
CA SER A 408 -45.45 -9.49 -69.57
C SER A 408 -46.04 -10.20 -70.80
N GLY A 409 -46.30 -11.51 -70.71
CA GLY A 409 -46.96 -12.29 -71.75
C GLY A 409 -48.40 -11.84 -72.00
N LEU A 410 -49.19 -11.67 -70.92
CA LEU A 410 -50.56 -11.16 -71.00
C LEU A 410 -50.60 -9.72 -71.55
N THR A 411 -49.66 -8.85 -71.14
CA THR A 411 -49.55 -7.49 -71.70
C THR A 411 -49.25 -7.53 -73.21
N ALA A 412 -48.35 -8.40 -73.66
CA ALA A 412 -48.06 -8.57 -75.08
C ALA A 412 -49.27 -9.12 -75.86
N GLU A 413 -50.04 -10.03 -75.26
CA GLU A 413 -51.28 -10.55 -75.85
C GLU A 413 -52.36 -9.46 -75.97
N ILE A 414 -52.58 -8.65 -74.93
CA ILE A 414 -53.49 -7.50 -74.94
C ILE A 414 -53.10 -6.52 -76.06
N LEU A 415 -51.83 -6.10 -76.15
CA LEU A 415 -51.34 -5.23 -77.22
C LEU A 415 -51.53 -5.85 -78.62
N SER A 416 -51.49 -7.18 -78.74
CA SER A 416 -51.78 -7.88 -80.00
C SER A 416 -53.27 -7.91 -80.35
N LEU A 417 -54.15 -7.89 -79.34
CA LEU A 417 -55.60 -7.86 -79.49
C LEU A 417 -56.06 -6.43 -79.83
N GLU A 418 -55.54 -5.43 -79.14
CA GLU A 418 -55.77 -4.01 -79.42
C GLU A 418 -55.37 -3.64 -80.85
N ARG A 419 -54.21 -4.10 -81.32
CA ARG A 419 -53.78 -3.89 -82.72
C ARG A 419 -54.75 -4.54 -83.71
N ARG A 420 -55.12 -5.81 -83.50
CA ARG A 420 -56.08 -6.53 -84.35
C ARG A 420 -57.47 -5.88 -84.33
N TYR A 421 -57.89 -5.34 -83.18
CA TYR A 421 -59.15 -4.60 -83.05
C TYR A 421 -59.10 -3.28 -83.82
N SER A 422 -58.03 -2.49 -83.67
CA SER A 422 -57.81 -1.26 -84.45
C SER A 422 -57.76 -1.52 -85.96
N GLU A 423 -57.08 -2.59 -86.40
CA GLU A 423 -57.12 -3.05 -87.80
C GLU A 423 -58.55 -3.36 -88.25
N LYS A 424 -59.36 -4.04 -87.41
CA LYS A 424 -60.77 -4.33 -87.73
C LYS A 424 -61.66 -3.10 -87.75
N CYS A 425 -61.43 -2.10 -86.88
CA CYS A 425 -62.09 -0.80 -86.95
C CYS A 425 -61.79 -0.09 -88.28
N GLY A 426 -60.51 0.00 -88.67
CA GLY A 426 -60.13 0.59 -89.96
C GLY A 426 -60.71 -0.16 -91.17
N HIS A 427 -60.84 -1.48 -91.12
CA HIS A 427 -61.57 -2.23 -92.16
C HIS A 427 -63.08 -1.92 -92.17
N ALA A 428 -63.69 -1.71 -91.01
CA ALA A 428 -65.10 -1.34 -90.90
C ALA A 428 -65.34 0.08 -91.45
N GLU A 429 -64.48 1.04 -91.10
CA GLU A 429 -64.46 2.41 -91.64
C GLU A 429 -64.37 2.40 -93.16
N ASN A 430 -63.35 1.74 -93.73
CA ASN A 430 -63.20 1.58 -95.19
C ASN A 430 -64.44 0.92 -95.85
N SER A 431 -65.12 0.00 -95.16
CA SER A 431 -66.33 -0.64 -95.68
C SER A 431 -67.57 0.25 -95.58
N ALA A 432 -67.63 1.16 -94.60
CA ALA A 432 -68.67 2.18 -94.49
C ALA A 432 -68.49 3.24 -95.59
N GLU A 433 -67.26 3.73 -95.80
CA GLU A 433 -66.93 4.63 -96.92
C GLU A 433 -67.32 4.02 -98.28
N ALA A 434 -67.12 2.72 -98.47
CA ALA A 434 -67.54 2.02 -99.69
C ALA A 434 -69.08 1.89 -99.82
N ILE A 435 -69.81 1.77 -98.70
CA ILE A 435 -71.29 1.80 -98.71
C ILE A 435 -71.80 3.19 -99.05
N ASP A 436 -71.19 4.24 -98.50
CA ASP A 436 -71.56 5.64 -98.77
C ASP A 436 -71.31 5.99 -100.24
N GLN A 437 -70.16 5.59 -100.82
CA GLN A 437 -69.88 5.73 -102.26
C GLN A 437 -70.94 5.02 -103.12
N LEU A 438 -71.33 3.79 -102.77
CA LEU A 438 -72.39 3.06 -103.49
C LEU A 438 -73.78 3.70 -103.30
N ALA A 439 -74.02 4.36 -102.17
CA ALA A 439 -75.26 5.12 -101.93
C ALA A 439 -75.33 6.39 -102.79
N GLU A 440 -74.22 7.12 -102.93
CA GLU A 440 -74.10 8.26 -103.85
C GLU A 440 -74.29 7.84 -105.32
N GLU A 441 -73.66 6.74 -105.75
CA GLU A 441 -73.86 6.18 -107.10
C GLU A 441 -75.33 5.75 -107.32
N LEU A 442 -75.96 5.13 -106.31
CA LEU A 442 -77.37 4.76 -106.36
C LEU A 442 -78.29 5.99 -106.45
N GLN A 443 -78.01 7.05 -105.70
CA GLN A 443 -78.79 8.29 -105.79
C GLN A 443 -78.63 8.94 -107.18
N SER A 444 -77.40 9.06 -107.67
CA SER A 444 -77.10 9.59 -109.01
C SER A 444 -77.82 8.82 -110.13
N THR A 445 -77.84 7.48 -110.06
CA THR A 445 -78.60 6.65 -111.01
C THR A 445 -80.12 6.78 -110.85
N GLN A 446 -80.64 6.94 -109.63
CA GLN A 446 -82.07 7.22 -109.39
C GLN A 446 -82.50 8.59 -109.95
N GLU A 447 -81.67 9.62 -109.80
CA GLU A 447 -81.90 10.95 -110.38
C GLU A 447 -81.87 10.91 -111.91
N ALA A 448 -80.91 10.21 -112.52
CA ALA A 448 -80.86 9.98 -113.95
C ALA A 448 -82.10 9.20 -114.47
N LEU A 449 -82.56 8.19 -113.73
CA LEU A 449 -83.79 7.46 -114.04
C LEU A 449 -85.05 8.33 -113.90
N LYS A 450 -85.08 9.27 -112.95
CA LYS A 450 -86.16 10.25 -112.81
C LYS A 450 -86.23 11.18 -114.01
N VAL A 451 -85.10 11.78 -114.41
CA VAL A 451 -85.01 12.61 -115.63
C VAL A 451 -85.41 11.82 -116.88
N SER A 452 -85.05 10.54 -116.96
CA SER A 452 -85.50 9.64 -118.04
C SER A 452 -87.01 9.42 -118.03
N ARG A 453 -87.63 9.18 -116.86
CA ARG A 453 -89.09 9.06 -116.72
C ARG A 453 -89.82 10.36 -117.09
N ASP A 454 -89.33 11.51 -116.65
CA ASP A 454 -89.93 12.80 -116.98
C ASP A 454 -89.93 13.02 -118.51
N ARG A 455 -88.79 12.70 -119.16
CA ARG A 455 -88.64 12.74 -120.63
C ARG A 455 -89.50 11.69 -121.36
N ILE A 456 -89.75 10.52 -120.77
CA ILE A 456 -90.73 9.55 -121.31
C ILE A 456 -92.14 10.13 -121.21
N SER A 457 -92.51 10.75 -120.08
CA SER A 457 -93.82 11.39 -119.93
C SER A 457 -94.04 12.53 -120.92
N GLU A 458 -93.01 13.34 -121.21
CA GLU A 458 -93.05 14.34 -122.29
C GLU A 458 -93.31 13.69 -123.67
N CYS A 459 -92.66 12.56 -123.96
CA CYS A 459 -92.90 11.78 -125.17
C CYS A 459 -94.32 11.22 -125.22
N GLU A 460 -94.84 10.67 -124.13
CA GLU A 460 -96.21 10.15 -124.04
C GLU A 460 -97.25 11.27 -124.24
N GLN A 461 -97.03 12.45 -123.67
CA GLN A 461 -97.88 13.62 -123.91
C GLN A 461 -97.83 14.09 -125.36
N LEU A 462 -96.66 14.00 -126.02
CA LEU A 462 -96.53 14.27 -127.46
C LEU A 462 -97.30 13.24 -128.29
N ILE A 463 -97.16 11.95 -127.98
CA ILE A 463 -97.91 10.86 -128.61
C ILE A 463 -99.41 11.05 -128.41
N GLY A 464 -99.88 11.44 -127.21
CA GLY A 464 -101.28 11.76 -126.95
C GLY A 464 -101.80 12.95 -127.76
N ARG A 465 -100.99 14.00 -127.97
CA ARG A 465 -101.32 15.12 -128.88
C ARG A 465 -101.40 14.67 -130.35
N LEU A 466 -100.50 13.78 -130.79
CA LEU A 466 -100.51 13.20 -132.13
C LEU A 466 -101.71 12.26 -132.33
N GLY A 467 -102.03 11.41 -131.33
CA GLY A 467 -103.16 10.50 -131.34
C GLY A 467 -104.50 11.24 -131.46
N ARG A 468 -104.69 12.33 -130.69
CA ARG A 468 -105.88 13.20 -130.86
C ARG A 468 -105.99 13.78 -132.26
N ARG A 469 -104.88 14.23 -132.87
CA ARG A 469 -104.87 14.69 -134.27
C ARG A 469 -105.21 13.60 -135.27
N VAL A 470 -104.72 12.37 -135.06
CA VAL A 470 -105.04 11.21 -135.92
C VAL A 470 -106.52 10.87 -135.79
N HIS A 471 -107.08 10.88 -134.57
CA HIS A 471 -108.49 10.61 -134.33
C HIS A 471 -109.40 11.63 -135.03
N MET A 472 -109.13 12.94 -134.90
CA MET A 472 -109.85 13.99 -135.65
C MET A 472 -109.82 13.73 -137.17
N ARG A 473 -108.68 13.29 -137.71
CA ARG A 473 -108.55 12.93 -139.14
C ARG A 473 -109.29 11.63 -139.51
N GLN A 474 -109.45 10.71 -138.58
CA GLN A 474 -110.25 9.49 -138.78
C GLN A 474 -111.75 9.79 -138.70
N GLU A 475 -112.20 10.69 -137.83
CA GLU A 475 -113.59 11.18 -137.83
C GLU A 475 -113.93 11.91 -139.13
N GLU A 476 -113.05 12.81 -139.59
CA GLU A 476 -113.14 13.43 -140.91
C GLU A 476 -113.17 12.42 -142.09
N LEU A 477 -112.61 11.21 -141.92
CA LEU A 477 -112.68 10.14 -142.92
C LEU A 477 -113.99 9.36 -142.79
N LEU A 478 -114.45 9.04 -141.58
CA LEU A 478 -115.73 8.37 -141.32
C LEU A 478 -116.93 9.20 -141.81
N GLU A 479 -116.86 10.53 -141.74
CA GLU A 479 -117.87 11.42 -142.34
C GLU A 479 -117.89 11.30 -143.87
N ARG A 480 -116.72 11.14 -144.52
CA ARG A 480 -116.62 10.90 -145.97
C ARG A 480 -117.06 9.48 -146.35
N GLU A 481 -116.81 8.48 -145.52
CA GLU A 481 -117.27 7.10 -145.72
C GLU A 481 -118.79 6.97 -145.57
N LYS A 482 -119.41 7.67 -144.61
CA LYS A 482 -120.89 7.72 -144.48
C LYS A 482 -121.56 8.25 -145.74
N ALA A 483 -121.03 9.34 -146.32
CA ALA A 483 -121.51 9.87 -147.60
C ALA A 483 -121.38 8.88 -148.79
N SER A 484 -120.49 7.89 -148.69
CA SER A 484 -120.33 6.80 -149.67
C SER A 484 -121.29 5.62 -149.41
N LEU A 485 -121.70 5.40 -148.16
CA LEU A 485 -122.64 4.34 -147.78
C LEU A 485 -124.08 4.66 -148.17
N ASP A 486 -124.48 5.94 -148.13
CA ASP A 486 -125.81 6.36 -148.61
C ASP A 486 -125.98 6.03 -150.12
N LEU A 487 -124.93 6.23 -150.93
CA LEU A 487 -124.85 5.80 -152.34
C LEU A 487 -124.86 4.27 -152.54
N HIS A 488 -124.57 3.49 -151.50
CA HIS A 488 -124.58 2.01 -151.55
C HIS A 488 -125.94 1.43 -151.12
N SER A 489 -126.68 2.14 -150.27
CA SER A 489 -128.04 1.78 -149.82
C SER A 489 -129.01 1.63 -150.99
N ASP A 490 -128.99 2.58 -151.94
CA ASP A 490 -129.87 2.57 -153.12
C ASP A 490 -129.67 1.31 -153.99
N LEU A 491 -128.43 0.80 -154.08
CA LEU A 491 -128.08 -0.41 -154.82
C LEU A 491 -128.47 -1.73 -154.10
N ALA A 492 -128.61 -1.71 -152.78
CA ALA A 492 -128.93 -2.91 -151.99
C ALA A 492 -130.43 -3.30 -152.09
N SER A 493 -131.31 -2.33 -152.34
CA SER A 493 -132.76 -2.51 -152.46
C SER A 493 -133.20 -3.53 -153.54
N TYR A 494 -132.34 -3.78 -154.54
CA TYR A 494 -132.63 -4.60 -155.71
C TYR A 494 -132.40 -6.12 -155.52
N ARG A 495 -131.79 -6.57 -154.41
CA ARG A 495 -131.23 -7.95 -154.31
C ARG A 495 -131.87 -8.90 -153.29
N LEU A 496 -132.89 -8.48 -152.53
CA LEU A 496 -133.47 -9.28 -151.43
C LEU A 496 -134.93 -9.67 -151.65
N SER A 497 -135.20 -10.41 -152.73
CA SER A 497 -136.47 -11.11 -152.95
C SER A 497 -136.28 -12.62 -153.04
N HIS A 498 -136.67 -13.33 -151.96
CA HIS A 498 -136.94 -14.79 -151.83
C HIS A 498 -135.74 -15.74 -151.56
N SER A 499 -135.84 -16.81 -150.74
CA SER A 499 -136.84 -17.21 -149.69
C SER A 499 -136.39 -18.43 -148.84
N HIS A 500 -137.21 -18.82 -147.83
CA HIS A 500 -137.02 -19.83 -146.76
C HIS A 500 -138.14 -20.94 -146.83
N SER A 501 -138.35 -21.95 -145.96
CA SER A 501 -137.74 -22.52 -144.71
C SER A 501 -138.42 -23.88 -144.35
N ASN A 502 -137.80 -24.71 -143.48
CA ASN A 502 -138.40 -25.63 -142.45
C ASN A 502 -137.24 -26.35 -141.71
N GLU A 503 -137.26 -26.86 -140.47
CA GLU A 503 -138.26 -26.97 -139.36
C GLU A 503 -139.26 -28.15 -139.37
N GLU A 504 -138.93 -29.24 -138.63
CA GLU A 504 -139.90 -30.22 -138.05
C GLU A 504 -139.32 -31.15 -136.92
N TYR A 505 -138.11 -30.87 -136.40
CA TYR A 505 -137.42 -31.75 -135.42
C TYR A 505 -137.72 -31.44 -133.93
N GLY A 506 -138.51 -30.39 -133.64
CA GLY A 506 -138.63 -29.79 -132.30
C GLY A 506 -139.38 -30.62 -131.25
N ALA A 507 -140.17 -31.61 -131.66
CA ALA A 507 -141.02 -32.38 -130.75
C ALA A 507 -140.26 -33.42 -129.90
N LEU A 508 -139.05 -33.82 -130.30
CA LEU A 508 -138.29 -34.88 -129.62
C LEU A 508 -137.38 -34.36 -128.48
N GLN A 509 -137.15 -33.05 -128.41
CA GLN A 509 -136.17 -32.44 -127.50
C GLN A 509 -136.66 -32.37 -126.04
N GLN A 510 -137.96 -32.14 -125.82
CA GLN A 510 -138.50 -31.78 -124.50
C GLN A 510 -138.49 -32.94 -123.49
N GLN A 511 -138.43 -34.20 -123.96
CA GLN A 511 -138.35 -35.38 -123.09
C GLN A 511 -136.94 -35.59 -122.51
N CYS A 512 -135.90 -35.02 -123.12
CA CYS A 512 -134.52 -35.09 -122.63
C CYS A 512 -134.21 -34.11 -121.48
N ASP A 513 -134.97 -33.02 -121.34
CA ASP A 513 -134.67 -31.95 -120.39
C ASP A 513 -135.19 -32.20 -118.97
N LEU A 514 -136.18 -33.08 -118.79
CA LEU A 514 -136.67 -33.50 -117.47
C LEU A 514 -135.64 -34.41 -116.75
N LEU A 515 -135.16 -35.46 -117.44
CA LEU A 515 -134.15 -36.38 -116.89
C LEU A 515 -132.81 -35.69 -116.57
N ARG A 516 -132.52 -34.54 -117.19
CA ARG A 516 -131.28 -33.78 -116.96
C ARG A 516 -131.30 -33.04 -115.61
N LYS A 517 -132.47 -32.58 -115.14
CA LYS A 517 -132.61 -31.81 -113.89
C LYS A 517 -132.43 -32.67 -112.64
N ASP A 518 -132.93 -33.89 -112.65
CA ASP A 518 -132.82 -34.80 -111.49
C ASP A 518 -131.36 -35.19 -111.23
N LEU A 519 -130.59 -35.45 -112.29
CA LEU A 519 -129.15 -35.74 -112.21
C LEU A 519 -128.33 -34.58 -111.60
N GLU A 520 -128.65 -33.32 -111.93
CA GLU A 520 -127.97 -32.17 -111.35
C GLU A 520 -128.23 -31.99 -109.84
N SER A 521 -129.40 -32.42 -109.35
CA SER A 521 -129.74 -32.31 -107.93
C SER A 521 -128.90 -33.25 -107.06
N LEU A 522 -128.75 -34.52 -107.47
CA LEU A 522 -127.87 -35.49 -106.80
C LEU A 522 -126.40 -35.05 -106.85
N GLN A 523 -125.94 -34.49 -107.98
CA GLN A 523 -124.55 -34.06 -108.11
C GLN A 523 -124.15 -32.94 -107.15
N ARG A 524 -125.07 -32.01 -106.81
CA ARG A 524 -124.78 -30.95 -105.81
C ARG A 524 -124.64 -31.55 -104.41
N GLN A 525 -125.56 -32.41 -104.01
CA GLN A 525 -125.51 -33.07 -102.70
C GLN A 525 -124.23 -33.90 -102.49
N TYR A 526 -123.76 -34.61 -103.53
CA TYR A 526 -122.49 -35.34 -103.44
C TYR A 526 -121.25 -34.42 -103.35
N ARG A 527 -121.26 -33.23 -103.99
CA ARG A 527 -120.15 -32.27 -103.84
C ARG A 527 -120.09 -31.68 -102.44
N GLU A 528 -121.23 -31.28 -101.87
CA GLU A 528 -121.29 -30.74 -100.50
C GLU A 528 -120.82 -31.77 -99.46
N GLN A 529 -121.15 -33.05 -99.64
CA GLN A 529 -120.63 -34.12 -98.77
C GLN A 529 -119.13 -34.34 -98.96
N GLY A 530 -118.62 -34.21 -100.20
CA GLY A 530 -117.19 -34.24 -100.49
C GLY A 530 -116.41 -33.08 -99.86
N GLU A 531 -116.93 -31.85 -99.94
CA GLU A 531 -116.31 -30.68 -99.32
C GLU A 531 -116.28 -30.77 -97.79
N ARG A 532 -117.35 -31.30 -97.17
CA ARG A 532 -117.37 -31.62 -95.73
C ARG A 532 -116.35 -32.70 -95.35
N ALA A 533 -116.20 -33.74 -96.17
CA ALA A 533 -115.19 -34.78 -95.94
C ALA A 533 -113.75 -34.22 -95.98
N VAL A 534 -113.44 -33.37 -96.96
CA VAL A 534 -112.12 -32.70 -97.04
C VAL A 534 -111.93 -31.69 -95.91
N GLY A 535 -113.00 -31.05 -95.42
CA GLY A 535 -112.98 -30.24 -94.19
C GLY A 535 -112.53 -31.07 -92.98
N LEU A 536 -113.22 -32.19 -92.74
CA LEU A 536 -112.87 -33.12 -91.66
C LEU A 536 -111.46 -33.71 -91.80
N GLU A 537 -110.97 -33.97 -93.00
CA GLU A 537 -109.57 -34.39 -93.22
C GLU A 537 -108.56 -33.30 -92.82
N ARG A 538 -108.84 -32.03 -93.11
CA ARG A 538 -107.98 -30.91 -92.66
C ARG A 538 -108.01 -30.78 -91.13
N ASP A 539 -109.17 -30.90 -90.51
CA ASP A 539 -109.29 -30.84 -89.05
C ASP A 539 -108.55 -32.02 -88.39
N ILE A 540 -108.64 -33.23 -88.96
CA ILE A 540 -107.87 -34.40 -88.52
C ILE A 540 -106.36 -34.20 -88.72
N GLN A 541 -105.92 -33.54 -89.79
CA GLN A 541 -104.51 -33.20 -90.00
C GLN A 541 -104.01 -32.13 -89.02
N ALA A 542 -104.82 -31.11 -88.73
CA ALA A 542 -104.52 -30.10 -87.71
C ALA A 542 -104.41 -30.73 -86.32
N LEU A 543 -105.37 -31.56 -85.92
CA LEU A 543 -105.32 -32.30 -84.65
C LEU A 543 -104.14 -33.27 -84.56
N LYS A 544 -103.69 -33.86 -85.69
CA LYS A 544 -102.45 -34.64 -85.75
C LYS A 544 -101.20 -33.78 -85.56
N ALA A 545 -101.15 -32.58 -86.15
CA ALA A 545 -100.06 -31.64 -85.94
C ALA A 545 -100.03 -31.15 -84.49
N ASP A 546 -101.17 -30.81 -83.89
CA ASP A 546 -101.28 -30.36 -82.50
C ASP A 546 -100.93 -31.47 -81.49
N THR A 547 -101.30 -32.72 -81.76
CA THR A 547 -100.89 -33.85 -80.91
C THR A 547 -99.39 -34.15 -81.04
N MET A 548 -98.80 -34.02 -82.24
CA MET A 548 -97.34 -34.10 -82.41
C MET A 548 -96.61 -32.95 -81.69
N ASN A 549 -97.09 -31.71 -81.82
CA ASN A 549 -96.53 -30.54 -81.14
C ASN A 549 -96.63 -30.67 -79.61
N ARG A 550 -97.77 -31.16 -79.08
CA ARG A 550 -97.94 -31.44 -77.66
C ARG A 550 -97.01 -32.56 -77.18
N GLY A 551 -96.80 -33.59 -77.99
CA GLY A 551 -95.83 -34.66 -77.70
C GLY A 551 -94.40 -34.13 -77.62
N ALA A 552 -93.98 -33.31 -78.59
CA ALA A 552 -92.66 -32.68 -78.59
C ALA A 552 -92.47 -31.73 -77.38
N GLU A 553 -93.49 -30.95 -77.02
CA GLU A 553 -93.45 -30.10 -75.82
C GLU A 553 -93.39 -30.91 -74.53
N LEU A 554 -94.17 -31.99 -74.39
CA LEU A 554 -94.06 -32.90 -73.24
C LEU A 554 -92.66 -33.51 -73.13
N GLN A 555 -92.05 -33.92 -74.25
CA GLN A 555 -90.71 -34.48 -74.24
C GLN A 555 -89.64 -33.43 -73.86
N ARG A 556 -89.78 -32.17 -74.30
CA ARG A 556 -88.96 -31.06 -73.77
C ARG A 556 -89.11 -30.90 -72.26
N ARG A 557 -90.34 -30.95 -71.72
CA ARG A 557 -90.55 -30.87 -70.26
C ARG A 557 -89.95 -32.06 -69.52
N GLU A 558 -89.96 -33.25 -70.10
CA GLU A 558 -89.26 -34.40 -69.52
C GLU A 558 -87.74 -34.21 -69.53
N ASP A 559 -87.16 -33.71 -70.63
CA ASP A 559 -85.72 -33.44 -70.71
C ASP A 559 -85.29 -32.28 -69.79
N GLU A 560 -86.12 -31.23 -69.67
CA GLU A 560 -85.97 -30.17 -68.67
C GLU A 560 -86.01 -30.73 -67.25
N ASN A 561 -86.96 -31.62 -66.93
CA ASN A 561 -87.03 -32.26 -65.62
C ASN A 561 -85.81 -33.15 -65.34
N ARG A 562 -85.33 -33.95 -66.31
CA ARG A 562 -84.10 -34.75 -66.18
C ARG A 562 -82.88 -33.87 -65.91
N ASN A 563 -82.78 -32.73 -66.60
CA ASN A 563 -81.73 -31.75 -66.38
C ASN A 563 -81.84 -31.12 -64.98
N LEU A 564 -83.05 -30.75 -64.54
CA LEU A 564 -83.30 -30.22 -63.19
C LEU A 564 -82.94 -31.25 -62.11
N GLU A 565 -83.34 -32.51 -62.27
CA GLU A 565 -82.96 -33.62 -61.37
C GLU A 565 -81.43 -33.79 -61.30
N HIS A 566 -80.72 -33.73 -62.43
CA HIS A 566 -79.26 -33.77 -62.43
C HIS A 566 -78.65 -32.55 -61.72
N THR A 567 -79.18 -31.33 -61.94
CA THR A 567 -78.69 -30.15 -61.20
C THR A 567 -78.97 -30.24 -59.71
N LEU A 568 -80.11 -30.78 -59.28
CA LEU A 568 -80.41 -31.01 -57.86
C LEU A 568 -79.49 -32.06 -57.24
N GLN A 569 -79.14 -33.12 -57.97
CA GLN A 569 -78.17 -34.12 -57.52
C GLN A 569 -76.76 -33.53 -57.40
N SER A 570 -76.32 -32.71 -58.37
CA SER A 570 -75.06 -31.95 -58.27
C SER A 570 -75.07 -31.04 -57.05
N LEU A 571 -76.11 -30.20 -56.89
CA LEU A 571 -76.22 -29.27 -55.77
C LEU A 571 -76.27 -29.99 -54.40
N HIS A 572 -76.84 -31.19 -54.31
CA HIS A 572 -76.77 -32.01 -53.10
C HIS A 572 -75.35 -32.54 -52.82
N LEU A 573 -74.60 -32.95 -53.85
CA LEU A 573 -73.20 -33.36 -53.72
C LEU A 573 -72.31 -32.16 -53.32
N ASP A 574 -72.51 -31.01 -53.96
CA ASP A 574 -71.79 -29.77 -53.67
C ASP A 574 -72.09 -29.28 -52.25
N ALA A 575 -73.36 -29.32 -51.81
CA ALA A 575 -73.74 -28.98 -50.43
C ALA A 575 -73.19 -29.97 -49.40
N ALA A 576 -73.14 -31.27 -49.72
CA ALA A 576 -72.55 -32.28 -48.85
C ALA A 576 -71.02 -32.13 -48.73
N SER A 577 -70.33 -31.83 -49.84
CA SER A 577 -68.90 -31.51 -49.83
C SER A 577 -68.64 -30.26 -48.99
N ALA A 578 -69.37 -29.17 -49.27
CA ALA A 578 -69.26 -27.92 -48.52
C ALA A 578 -69.51 -28.14 -47.02
N HIS A 579 -70.52 -28.93 -46.63
CA HIS A 579 -70.75 -29.27 -45.22
C HIS A 579 -69.56 -30.05 -44.62
N GLN A 580 -69.00 -31.02 -45.34
CA GLN A 580 -67.85 -31.78 -44.88
C GLN A 580 -66.60 -30.89 -44.73
N ASP A 581 -66.36 -29.97 -45.66
CA ASP A 581 -65.27 -28.99 -45.61
C ASP A 581 -65.43 -28.03 -44.42
N HIS A 582 -66.65 -27.51 -44.19
CA HIS A 582 -66.96 -26.69 -43.01
C HIS A 582 -66.78 -27.48 -41.70
N LYS A 583 -67.13 -28.77 -41.68
CA LYS A 583 -66.93 -29.64 -40.51
C LYS A 583 -65.44 -29.86 -40.21
N VAL A 584 -64.61 -30.03 -41.24
CA VAL A 584 -63.15 -30.11 -41.10
C VAL A 584 -62.56 -28.76 -40.65
N ALA A 585 -63.07 -27.63 -41.19
CA ALA A 585 -62.65 -26.30 -40.77
C ALA A 585 -63.01 -26.01 -39.30
N LEU A 586 -64.22 -26.36 -38.86
CA LEU A 586 -64.64 -26.25 -37.46
C LEU A 586 -63.75 -27.10 -36.53
N ALA A 587 -63.48 -28.35 -36.88
CA ALA A 587 -62.59 -29.21 -36.08
C ALA A 587 -61.14 -28.66 -35.99
N ARG A 588 -60.65 -27.99 -37.04
CA ARG A 588 -59.36 -27.28 -37.01
C ARG A 588 -59.40 -26.06 -36.09
N LEU A 589 -60.43 -25.23 -36.19
CA LEU A 589 -60.61 -24.05 -35.33
C LEU A 589 -60.78 -24.45 -33.85
N GLU A 590 -61.51 -25.53 -33.56
CA GLU A 590 -61.62 -26.10 -32.21
C GLU A 590 -60.25 -26.57 -31.68
N GLN A 591 -59.43 -27.20 -32.52
CA GLN A 591 -58.07 -27.60 -32.17
C GLN A 591 -57.14 -26.39 -31.94
N GLU A 592 -57.25 -25.35 -32.77
CA GLU A 592 -56.50 -24.08 -32.63
C GLU A 592 -56.89 -23.34 -31.34
N VAL A 593 -58.18 -23.22 -31.03
CA VAL A 593 -58.67 -22.65 -29.77
C VAL A 593 -58.12 -23.46 -28.59
N ALA A 594 -58.23 -24.79 -28.62
CA ALA A 594 -57.69 -25.65 -27.55
C ALA A 594 -56.16 -25.62 -27.45
N GLN A 595 -55.44 -25.20 -28.49
CA GLN A 595 -54.00 -24.94 -28.46
C GLN A 595 -53.70 -23.59 -27.81
N LEU A 596 -54.36 -22.52 -28.26
CA LEU A 596 -54.23 -21.17 -27.70
C LEU A 596 -54.61 -21.11 -26.21
N GLU A 597 -55.61 -21.88 -25.77
CA GLU A 597 -55.97 -21.99 -24.35
C GLU A 597 -54.86 -22.63 -23.50
N ARG A 598 -54.17 -23.65 -24.04
CA ARG A 598 -53.01 -24.28 -23.38
C ARG A 598 -51.83 -23.32 -23.33
N ASP A 599 -51.51 -22.66 -24.44
CA ASP A 599 -50.41 -21.70 -24.52
C ASP A 599 -50.64 -20.47 -23.62
N LEU A 600 -51.90 -20.04 -23.49
CA LEU A 600 -52.31 -19.00 -22.53
C LEU A 600 -52.19 -19.48 -21.07
N ALA A 601 -52.55 -20.73 -20.78
CA ALA A 601 -52.39 -21.31 -19.45
C ALA A 601 -50.90 -21.43 -19.05
N ASP A 602 -50.03 -21.84 -19.97
CA ASP A 602 -48.58 -21.91 -19.75
C ASP A 602 -47.93 -20.53 -19.65
N SER A 603 -48.38 -19.57 -20.45
CA SER A 603 -47.99 -18.16 -20.31
C SER A 603 -48.39 -17.59 -18.94
N ARG A 604 -49.57 -17.94 -18.42
CA ARG A 604 -50.01 -17.57 -17.07
C ARG A 604 -49.17 -18.24 -15.96
N ARG A 605 -48.85 -19.53 -16.11
CA ARG A 605 -47.98 -20.27 -15.16
C ARG A 605 -46.58 -19.66 -15.09
N THR A 606 -45.96 -19.40 -16.24
CA THR A 606 -44.62 -18.79 -16.29
C THR A 606 -44.61 -17.35 -15.79
N CYS A 607 -45.68 -16.58 -15.98
CA CYS A 607 -45.85 -15.26 -15.36
C CYS A 607 -45.91 -15.36 -13.83
N ALA A 608 -46.73 -16.25 -13.28
CA ALA A 608 -46.83 -16.46 -11.83
C ALA A 608 -45.50 -16.94 -11.19
N GLN A 609 -44.74 -17.78 -11.88
CA GLN A 609 -43.39 -18.19 -11.47
C GLN A 609 -42.41 -17.01 -11.47
N LYS A 610 -42.45 -16.14 -12.49
CA LYS A 610 -41.65 -14.91 -12.55
C LYS A 610 -42.02 -13.94 -11.42
N ASP A 611 -43.29 -13.76 -11.12
CA ASP A 611 -43.75 -12.95 -9.98
C ASP A 611 -43.28 -13.51 -8.64
N GLN A 612 -43.29 -14.83 -8.46
CA GLN A 612 -42.75 -15.48 -7.27
C GLN A 612 -41.23 -15.25 -7.14
N ALA A 613 -40.48 -15.41 -8.24
CA ALA A 613 -39.05 -15.12 -8.27
C ALA A 613 -38.74 -13.64 -8.00
N LEU A 614 -39.55 -12.71 -8.52
CA LEU A 614 -39.44 -11.28 -8.25
C LEU A 614 -39.71 -10.95 -6.78
N ARG A 615 -40.71 -11.57 -6.13
CA ARG A 615 -40.95 -11.43 -4.68
C ARG A 615 -39.76 -11.91 -3.85
N VAL A 616 -39.24 -13.11 -4.15
CA VAL A 616 -38.04 -13.65 -3.46
C VAL A 616 -36.83 -12.73 -3.66
N ARG A 617 -36.60 -12.22 -4.88
CA ARG A 617 -35.53 -11.26 -5.16
C ARG A 617 -35.73 -9.93 -4.42
N ALA A 618 -36.95 -9.42 -4.33
CA ALA A 618 -37.26 -8.19 -3.60
C ALA A 618 -37.02 -8.34 -2.09
N ASP A 619 -37.38 -9.48 -1.50
CA ASP A 619 -37.15 -9.74 -0.08
C ASP A 619 -35.67 -10.02 0.24
N LEU A 620 -34.92 -10.64 -0.68
CA LEU A 620 -33.46 -10.72 -0.60
C LEU A 620 -32.81 -9.33 -0.67
N LEU A 621 -33.25 -8.46 -1.59
CA LEU A 621 -32.76 -7.08 -1.69
C LEU A 621 -32.99 -6.30 -0.40
N LYS A 622 -34.20 -6.36 0.19
CA LYS A 622 -34.48 -5.72 1.49
C LYS A 622 -33.56 -6.22 2.61
N ARG A 623 -33.25 -7.53 2.64
CA ARG A 623 -32.30 -8.10 3.61
C ARG A 623 -30.89 -7.55 3.39
N CYS A 624 -30.38 -7.59 2.16
CA CYS A 624 -29.06 -7.03 1.84
C CYS A 624 -28.98 -5.51 2.10
N GLU A 625 -30.06 -4.76 1.90
CA GLU A 625 -30.16 -3.35 2.26
C GLU A 625 -30.09 -3.13 3.78
N ALA A 626 -30.81 -3.93 4.56
CA ALA A 626 -30.77 -3.90 6.02
C ALA A 626 -29.38 -4.29 6.55
N ASP A 627 -28.77 -5.36 6.04
CA ASP A 627 -27.41 -5.81 6.40
C ASP A 627 -26.38 -4.71 6.10
N ARG A 628 -26.51 -4.03 4.96
CA ARG A 628 -25.66 -2.89 4.59
C ARG A 628 -25.86 -1.67 5.50
N ILE A 629 -27.08 -1.43 5.98
CA ILE A 629 -27.36 -0.36 6.97
C ILE A 629 -26.71 -0.72 8.32
N GLN A 630 -26.91 -1.95 8.80
CA GLN A 630 -26.27 -2.43 10.04
C GLN A 630 -24.73 -2.38 9.95
N ALA A 631 -24.14 -2.78 8.81
CA ALA A 631 -22.71 -2.68 8.58
C ALA A 631 -22.20 -1.22 8.62
N ARG A 632 -22.98 -0.27 8.09
CA ARG A 632 -22.66 1.18 8.17
C ARG A 632 -22.74 1.71 9.60
N GLU A 633 -23.71 1.26 10.40
CA GLU A 633 -23.85 1.63 11.80
C GLU A 633 -22.74 1.03 12.67
N ALA A 634 -22.39 -0.24 12.45
CA ALA A 634 -21.24 -0.89 13.06
C ALA A 634 -19.92 -0.17 12.72
N PHE A 635 -19.75 0.25 11.46
CA PHE A 635 -18.58 1.04 11.04
C PHE A 635 -18.54 2.41 11.74
N LYS A 636 -19.66 3.13 11.82
CA LYS A 636 -19.75 4.40 12.59
C LYS A 636 -19.40 4.20 14.06
N SER A 637 -19.87 3.14 14.69
CA SER A 637 -19.53 2.80 16.08
C SER A 637 -18.03 2.54 16.25
N LYS A 638 -17.44 1.75 15.34
CA LYS A 638 -15.99 1.51 15.34
C LYS A 638 -15.14 2.74 15.02
N GLU A 639 -15.65 3.66 14.21
CA GLU A 639 -14.99 4.95 13.96
C GLU A 639 -15.01 5.85 15.21
N LEU A 640 -16.10 5.88 15.97
CA LEU A 640 -16.16 6.59 17.26
C LEU A 640 -15.23 5.95 18.31
N GLU A 641 -15.14 4.61 18.36
CA GLU A 641 -14.18 3.88 19.20
C GLU A 641 -12.73 4.19 18.80
N ARG A 642 -12.44 4.23 17.49
CA ARG A 642 -11.13 4.62 16.94
C ARG A 642 -10.76 6.04 17.37
N GLN A 643 -11.67 7.01 17.25
CA GLN A 643 -11.44 8.39 17.66
C GLN A 643 -11.27 8.54 19.19
N ALA A 644 -11.94 7.71 19.99
CA ALA A 644 -11.72 7.68 21.44
C ALA A 644 -10.32 7.16 21.78
N LEU A 645 -9.86 6.09 21.11
CA LEU A 645 -8.50 5.56 21.25
C LEU A 645 -7.43 6.52 20.73
N GLU A 646 -7.70 7.29 19.67
CA GLU A 646 -6.77 8.34 19.21
C GLU A 646 -6.59 9.45 20.23
N ARG A 647 -7.66 9.83 20.94
CA ARG A 647 -7.59 10.82 22.04
C ARG A 647 -6.74 10.27 23.20
N THR A 648 -7.02 9.06 23.68
CA THR A 648 -6.24 8.48 24.78
C THR A 648 -4.78 8.23 24.40
N LEU A 649 -4.47 7.87 23.15
CA LEU A 649 -3.09 7.81 22.65
C LEU A 649 -2.42 9.19 22.59
N ALA A 650 -3.16 10.26 22.30
CA ALA A 650 -2.65 11.62 22.37
C ALA A 650 -2.44 12.12 23.81
N ASP A 651 -3.28 11.68 24.76
CA ASP A 651 -3.08 11.91 26.20
C ASP A 651 -1.81 11.19 26.69
N LEU A 652 -1.70 9.89 26.46
CA LEU A 652 -0.53 9.09 26.85
C LEU A 652 0.78 9.57 26.20
N ARG A 653 0.74 10.11 24.97
CA ARG A 653 1.90 10.75 24.35
C ARG A 653 2.32 12.03 25.05
N ARG A 654 1.37 12.86 25.49
CA ARG A 654 1.67 14.06 26.30
C ARG A 654 2.24 13.67 27.65
N GLU A 655 1.66 12.68 28.32
CA GLU A 655 2.20 12.16 29.58
C GLU A 655 3.64 11.63 29.40
N ALA A 656 3.90 10.84 28.36
CA ALA A 656 5.24 10.35 28.04
C ALA A 656 6.23 11.50 27.77
N GLN A 657 5.82 12.54 27.03
CA GLN A 657 6.63 13.73 26.82
C GLN A 657 6.95 14.45 28.15
N THR A 658 5.96 14.65 29.03
CA THR A 658 6.22 15.26 30.34
C THR A 658 7.15 14.41 31.22
N TRP A 659 7.04 13.08 31.18
CA TRP A 659 7.98 12.20 31.87
C TRP A 659 9.41 12.27 31.30
N GLU A 660 9.55 12.45 29.99
CA GLU A 660 10.85 12.59 29.31
C GLU A 660 11.49 13.96 29.59
N GLU A 661 10.69 15.03 29.63
CA GLU A 661 11.10 16.37 30.07
C GLU A 661 11.54 16.38 31.54
N GLU A 662 10.74 15.83 32.46
CA GLU A 662 11.13 15.71 33.87
C GLU A 662 12.38 14.84 34.05
N ARG A 663 12.53 13.78 33.24
CA ARG A 663 13.73 12.93 33.27
C ARG A 663 14.95 13.71 32.82
N SER A 664 14.86 14.47 31.73
CA SER A 664 15.94 15.32 31.23
C SER A 664 16.37 16.35 32.28
N GLN A 665 15.41 17.01 32.94
CA GLN A 665 15.68 17.93 34.06
C GLN A 665 16.42 17.22 35.21
N ARG A 666 15.95 16.05 35.67
CA ARG A 666 16.62 15.27 36.74
C ARG A 666 18.02 14.77 36.34
N GLU A 667 18.25 14.50 35.05
CA GLU A 667 19.58 14.14 34.53
C GLU A 667 20.51 15.38 34.51
N GLN A 668 20.00 16.56 34.13
CA GLN A 668 20.74 17.83 34.15
C GLN A 668 21.09 18.27 35.59
N GLU A 669 20.15 18.14 36.53
CA GLU A 669 20.37 18.33 37.98
C GLU A 669 21.43 17.35 38.53
N ASN A 670 21.41 16.09 38.08
CA ASN A 670 22.45 15.13 38.46
C ASN A 670 23.83 15.53 37.92
N LEU A 671 23.91 16.10 36.72
CA LEU A 671 25.16 16.58 36.15
C LEU A 671 25.71 17.79 36.91
N SER A 672 24.87 18.74 37.32
CA SER A 672 25.28 19.89 38.14
C SER A 672 25.74 19.46 39.53
N LEU A 673 24.99 18.58 40.22
CA LEU A 673 25.39 18.01 41.51
C LEU A 673 26.71 17.23 41.43
N ARG A 674 26.93 16.45 40.36
CA ARG A 674 28.21 15.75 40.12
C ARG A 674 29.37 16.71 39.85
N ALA A 675 29.11 17.86 39.23
CA ALA A 675 30.12 18.90 39.05
C ALA A 675 30.47 19.58 40.39
N GLU A 676 29.47 19.88 41.22
CA GLU A 676 29.66 20.43 42.57
C GLU A 676 30.44 19.47 43.47
N VAL A 677 30.09 18.18 43.50
CA VAL A 677 30.86 17.16 44.24
C VAL A 677 32.33 17.12 43.78
N LYS A 678 32.60 17.14 42.47
CA LYS A 678 33.98 17.20 41.95
C LYS A 678 34.71 18.49 42.38
N GLN A 679 34.02 19.62 42.46
CA GLN A 679 34.59 20.88 42.93
C GLN A 679 34.91 20.81 44.43
N LEU A 680 34.01 20.27 45.25
CA LEU A 680 34.24 20.03 46.68
C LEU A 680 35.40 19.05 46.91
N GLU A 681 35.50 17.97 46.12
CA GLU A 681 36.66 17.06 46.16
C GLU A 681 37.98 17.74 45.78
N GLN A 682 37.97 18.69 44.84
CA GLN A 682 39.15 19.47 44.50
C GLN A 682 39.53 20.42 45.64
N GLN A 683 38.56 21.12 46.25
CA GLN A 683 38.77 21.97 47.42
C GLN A 683 39.29 21.17 48.62
N MET A 684 38.73 19.99 48.89
CA MET A 684 39.23 19.10 49.95
C MET A 684 40.64 18.59 49.67
N ARG A 685 40.97 18.22 48.43
CA ARG A 685 42.34 17.86 48.05
C ARG A 685 43.32 19.03 48.22
N GLU A 686 42.89 20.24 47.86
CA GLU A 686 43.68 21.46 48.00
C GLU A 686 43.91 21.82 49.49
N LEU A 687 42.87 21.76 50.32
CA LEU A 687 43.00 21.92 51.77
C LEU A 687 43.90 20.86 52.41
N HIS A 688 43.77 19.58 52.01
CA HIS A 688 44.68 18.53 52.46
C HIS A 688 46.13 18.76 52.00
N ARG A 689 46.33 19.31 50.79
CA ARG A 689 47.66 19.68 50.27
C ARG A 689 48.26 20.82 51.09
N GLN A 690 47.49 21.87 51.36
CA GLN A 690 47.90 23.00 52.20
C GLN A 690 48.21 22.57 53.64
N HIS A 691 47.37 21.72 54.23
CA HIS A 691 47.61 21.16 55.56
C HIS A 691 48.88 20.29 55.59
N ARG A 692 49.11 19.44 54.57
CA ARG A 692 50.35 18.66 54.46
C ARG A 692 51.58 19.57 54.36
N GLN A 693 51.50 20.66 53.60
CA GLN A 693 52.58 21.65 53.48
C GLN A 693 52.83 22.39 54.79
N SER A 694 51.80 22.78 55.55
CA SER A 694 51.98 23.42 56.85
C SER A 694 52.58 22.46 57.89
N VAL A 695 52.18 21.19 57.89
CA VAL A 695 52.77 20.13 58.72
C VAL A 695 54.24 19.89 58.35
N GLN A 696 54.59 19.85 57.06
CA GLN A 696 55.98 19.73 56.60
C GLN A 696 56.84 20.93 56.98
N ALA A 697 56.34 22.16 56.81
CA ALA A 697 57.05 23.36 57.25
C ALA A 697 57.27 23.37 58.77
N LEU A 698 56.27 22.96 59.55
CA LEU A 698 56.34 22.88 61.01
C LEU A 698 57.27 21.75 61.49
N ALA A 699 57.42 20.66 60.73
CA ALA A 699 58.45 19.64 60.94
C ALA A 699 59.86 20.19 60.65
N GLY A 700 60.05 20.88 59.52
CA GLY A 700 61.33 21.51 59.19
C GLY A 700 61.76 22.58 60.20
N HIS A 701 60.82 23.38 60.73
CA HIS A 701 61.10 24.29 61.83
C HIS A 701 61.46 23.57 63.13
N LYS A 702 60.82 22.43 63.45
CA LYS A 702 61.20 21.59 64.60
C LYS A 702 62.63 21.07 64.46
N GLU A 703 63.01 20.57 63.29
CA GLU A 703 64.38 20.12 62.99
C GLU A 703 65.40 21.26 63.08
N GLN A 704 65.05 22.47 62.63
CA GLN A 704 65.88 23.66 62.83
C GLN A 704 66.06 23.99 64.32
N THR A 705 65.00 23.93 65.13
CA THR A 705 65.14 24.13 66.59
C THR A 705 65.98 23.05 67.26
N THR A 706 65.84 21.77 66.92
CA THR A 706 66.67 20.71 67.55
C THR A 706 68.14 20.83 67.16
N LEU A 707 68.45 21.23 65.91
CA LEU A 707 69.81 21.57 65.48
C LEU A 707 70.37 22.78 66.23
N LEU A 708 69.57 23.84 66.43
CA LEU A 708 69.97 25.00 67.23
C LEU A 708 70.18 24.64 68.70
N GLU A 709 69.30 23.85 69.31
CA GLU A 709 69.45 23.34 70.67
C GLU A 709 70.72 22.49 70.84
N ALA A 710 71.02 21.62 69.88
CA ALA A 710 72.25 20.84 69.84
C ALA A 710 73.51 21.72 69.66
N SER A 711 73.44 22.77 68.84
CA SER A 711 74.55 23.73 68.70
C SER A 711 74.78 24.51 69.99
N LEU A 712 73.70 24.85 70.71
CA LEU A 712 73.74 25.63 71.95
C LEU A 712 74.18 24.75 73.13
N SER A 713 73.81 23.47 73.18
CA SER A 713 74.36 22.51 74.14
C SER A 713 75.85 22.26 73.90
N ALA A 714 76.28 22.09 72.66
CA ALA A 714 77.71 21.99 72.32
C ALA A 714 78.51 23.26 72.71
N MET A 715 77.96 24.45 72.49
CA MET A 715 78.57 25.70 72.97
C MET A 715 78.61 25.78 74.51
N ARG A 716 77.56 25.34 75.21
CA ARG A 716 77.56 25.24 76.69
C ARG A 716 78.63 24.27 77.18
N GLU A 717 78.82 23.14 76.51
CA GLU A 717 79.84 22.16 76.84
C GLU A 717 81.26 22.70 76.60
N GLN A 718 81.51 23.37 75.46
CA GLN A 718 82.79 24.05 75.21
C GLN A 718 83.10 25.14 76.24
N LEU A 719 82.08 25.92 76.67
CA LEU A 719 82.23 26.90 77.75
C LEU A 719 82.51 26.22 79.10
N SER A 720 81.87 25.08 79.38
CA SER A 720 82.13 24.25 80.58
C SER A 720 83.56 23.69 80.60
N ILE A 721 84.07 23.21 79.46
CA ILE A 721 85.45 22.75 79.32
C ILE A 721 86.42 23.92 79.57
N ARG A 722 86.18 25.09 78.96
CA ARG A 722 87.01 26.29 79.17
C ARG A 722 86.98 26.82 80.60
N THR A 723 85.84 26.77 81.30
CA THR A 723 85.79 27.16 82.72
C THR A 723 86.51 26.13 83.60
N ALA A 724 86.40 24.84 83.31
CA ALA A 724 87.16 23.79 84.00
C ALA A 724 88.68 23.88 83.74
N GLU A 725 89.12 24.32 82.56
CA GLU A 725 90.51 24.65 82.25
C GLU A 725 91.00 25.88 83.01
N ALA A 726 90.22 26.97 83.02
CA ALA A 726 90.54 28.19 83.77
C ALA A 726 90.63 27.92 85.29
N VAL A 727 89.72 27.11 85.85
CA VAL A 727 89.77 26.67 87.25
C VAL A 727 91.03 25.85 87.53
N ARG A 728 91.42 24.92 86.64
CA ARG A 728 92.67 24.16 86.79
C ARG A 728 93.91 25.05 86.73
N GLN A 729 93.96 26.05 85.84
CA GLN A 729 95.06 27.02 85.81
C GLN A 729 95.12 27.89 87.07
N GLU A 730 93.99 28.38 87.59
CA GLU A 730 93.96 29.15 88.84
C GLU A 730 94.33 28.28 90.06
N GLN A 731 93.96 27.00 90.08
CA GLN A 731 94.42 26.05 91.10
C GLN A 731 95.94 25.82 91.04
N GLY A 732 96.52 25.59 89.86
CA GLY A 732 97.97 25.48 89.68
C GLY A 732 98.71 26.77 90.06
N SER A 733 98.15 27.93 89.69
CA SER A 733 98.66 29.25 90.08
C SER A 733 98.60 29.49 91.60
N ARG A 734 97.59 28.95 92.29
CA ARG A 734 97.51 28.96 93.76
C ARG A 734 98.55 28.04 94.40
N GLN A 735 98.77 26.85 93.84
CA GLN A 735 99.81 25.92 94.30
C GLN A 735 101.20 26.57 94.19
N ALA A 736 101.55 27.12 93.02
CA ALA A 736 102.79 27.87 92.82
C ALA A 736 102.93 29.06 93.79
N ARG A 737 101.84 29.80 94.08
CA ARG A 737 101.81 30.88 95.09
C ARG A 737 101.95 30.39 96.54
N VAL A 738 101.68 29.12 96.84
CA VAL A 738 101.96 28.51 98.16
C VAL A 738 103.40 28.02 98.23
N GLU A 739 103.90 27.39 97.16
CA GLU A 739 105.29 26.94 97.06
C GLU A 739 106.27 28.12 97.16
N LEU A 740 105.99 29.24 96.47
CA LEU A 740 106.77 30.47 96.57
C LEU A 740 106.83 31.00 98.00
N ARG A 741 105.68 31.09 98.70
CA ARG A 741 105.65 31.51 100.12
C ARG A 741 106.41 30.54 101.04
N SER A 742 106.42 29.24 100.73
CA SER A 742 107.25 28.27 101.45
C SER A 742 108.75 28.49 101.20
N ALA A 743 109.12 28.87 99.97
CA ALA A 743 110.50 29.16 99.60
C ALA A 743 111.00 30.49 100.20
N GLU A 744 110.14 31.52 100.23
CA GLU A 744 110.39 32.77 100.96
C GLU A 744 110.56 32.52 102.47
N GLY A 745 109.77 31.62 103.05
CA GLY A 745 109.95 31.18 104.44
C GLY A 745 111.31 30.52 104.68
N ARG A 746 111.74 29.59 103.81
CA ARG A 746 113.08 28.97 103.87
C ARG A 746 114.20 30.01 103.67
N ALA A 747 114.02 30.96 102.75
CA ALA A 747 114.98 32.03 102.51
C ALA A 747 115.11 32.97 103.73
N ARG A 748 114.00 33.31 104.41
CA ARG A 748 114.03 34.09 105.66
C ARG A 748 114.85 33.40 106.75
N ILE A 749 114.61 32.11 106.99
CA ILE A 749 115.37 31.31 107.96
C ILE A 749 116.86 31.32 107.59
N ALA A 750 117.20 31.08 106.31
CA ALA A 750 118.59 31.14 105.84
C ALA A 750 119.24 32.54 106.00
N THR A 751 118.47 33.63 105.85
CA THR A 751 118.99 34.99 106.10
C THR A 751 119.20 35.28 107.59
N GLU A 752 118.36 34.73 108.47
CA GLU A 752 118.52 34.82 109.94
C GLU A 752 119.75 34.01 110.41
N GLU A 753 119.98 32.83 109.82
CA GLU A 753 121.20 32.03 110.05
C GLU A 753 122.46 32.73 109.52
N LEU A 754 122.41 33.32 108.32
CA LEU A 754 123.50 34.15 107.79
C LEU A 754 123.77 35.39 108.66
N ALA A 755 122.75 35.99 109.27
CA ALA A 755 122.92 37.10 110.21
C ALA A 755 123.64 36.65 111.50
N ARG A 756 123.26 35.48 112.06
CA ARG A 756 123.96 34.88 113.22
C ARG A 756 125.42 34.55 112.90
N LEU A 757 125.68 33.97 111.73
CA LEU A 757 127.05 33.67 111.29
C LEU A 757 127.90 34.94 111.08
N LYS A 758 127.33 36.00 110.49
CA LYS A 758 128.00 37.32 110.40
C LYS A 758 128.32 37.93 111.76
N GLN A 759 127.41 37.82 112.73
CA GLN A 759 127.64 38.29 114.09
C GLN A 759 128.78 37.51 114.79
N MET A 760 128.93 36.22 114.49
CA MET A 760 130.03 35.40 115.00
C MET A 760 131.38 35.76 114.36
N VAL A 761 131.41 36.04 113.04
CA VAL A 761 132.60 36.54 112.35
C VAL A 761 133.06 37.90 112.90
N GLN A 762 132.13 38.81 113.22
CA GLN A 762 132.48 40.11 113.81
C GLN A 762 133.12 39.98 115.20
N LYS A 763 132.74 38.97 116.01
CA LYS A 763 133.43 38.68 117.28
C LYS A 763 134.87 38.21 117.04
N LEU A 764 135.07 37.26 116.13
CA LEU A 764 136.41 36.76 115.78
C LEU A 764 137.31 37.84 115.14
N GLN A 765 136.73 38.84 114.48
CA GLN A 765 137.47 40.01 113.99
C GLN A 765 137.91 40.98 115.09
N ALA A 766 137.16 41.09 116.19
CA ALA A 766 137.58 41.91 117.34
C ALA A 766 138.82 41.31 118.03
N ASP A 767 138.78 40.00 118.32
CA ASP A 767 139.87 39.29 118.99
C ASP A 767 141.19 39.37 118.19
N SER A 768 141.10 39.31 116.84
CA SER A 768 142.23 39.45 115.92
C SER A 768 142.93 40.82 115.94
N THR A 769 142.34 41.86 116.54
CA THR A 769 142.94 43.21 116.57
C THR A 769 143.79 43.51 117.80
N SER A 770 143.73 42.67 118.84
CA SER A 770 144.53 42.85 120.06
C SER A 770 145.95 42.27 119.97
N GLY A 771 146.22 41.36 119.02
CA GLY A 771 147.45 40.57 118.92
C GLY A 771 148.48 41.04 117.88
N LYS A 772 148.73 42.35 117.72
CA LYS A 772 149.76 42.89 116.79
C LYS A 772 150.70 43.91 117.41
N GLN A 773 151.43 43.50 118.44
CA GLN A 773 152.78 44.03 118.76
C GLN A 773 153.67 42.84 119.18
N LEU A 774 154.98 42.89 118.87
CA LEU A 774 155.95 41.77 118.92
C LEU A 774 155.71 40.70 117.83
N LEU A 775 156.08 40.87 116.55
CA LEU A 775 157.45 41.05 115.99
C LEU A 775 158.35 39.86 116.40
N PRO A 776 158.78 38.90 115.53
CA PRO A 776 159.05 39.02 114.08
C PRO A 776 158.45 37.86 113.21
N GLN A 777 159.17 37.40 112.16
CA GLN A 777 158.81 36.37 111.15
C GLN A 777 157.78 36.76 110.07
N ALA A 778 157.96 37.97 109.54
CA ALA A 778 157.63 38.33 108.17
C ALA A 778 158.68 37.75 107.18
N GLN A 779 158.46 37.57 105.87
CA GLN A 779 157.26 37.56 105.01
C GLN A 779 157.72 36.82 103.72
N GLN A 780 157.04 35.77 103.27
CA GLN A 780 155.90 35.83 102.35
C GLN A 780 156.25 36.38 100.95
N GLU A 781 156.37 35.49 99.96
CA GLU A 781 155.81 35.70 98.62
C GLU A 781 155.64 34.37 97.84
N ILE A 782 154.53 34.29 97.09
CA ILE A 782 154.40 33.72 95.72
C ILE A 782 154.28 32.18 95.48
N LEU A 783 153.16 31.86 94.77
CA LEU A 783 152.82 30.71 93.88
C LEU A 783 152.12 29.41 94.39
N GLU A 784 150.87 29.30 93.91
CA GLU A 784 150.20 28.18 93.21
C GLU A 784 149.82 26.84 93.89
N GLY A 785 148.50 26.56 93.83
CA GLY A 785 148.00 25.65 92.78
C GLY A 785 147.63 24.22 93.20
N GLN A 786 146.36 23.98 93.54
CA GLN A 786 145.74 22.63 93.60
C GLN A 786 144.24 22.69 93.27
N ARG A 787 143.60 21.70 92.63
CA ARG A 787 144.07 20.50 91.89
C ARG A 787 142.92 19.97 90.99
N LYS A 788 143.27 19.36 89.85
CA LYS A 788 142.44 18.36 89.13
C LYS A 788 142.78 16.96 89.72
N ALA A 789 142.18 15.80 89.38
CA ALA A 789 141.15 15.40 88.42
C ALA A 789 140.53 14.04 88.84
N ASP A 790 139.43 13.65 88.18
CA ASP A 790 139.04 12.30 87.75
C ASP A 790 139.15 11.07 88.69
N LYS A 791 137.99 10.41 88.94
CA LYS A 791 137.69 9.04 88.45
C LYS A 791 136.27 8.56 88.80
N GLU A 792 135.53 8.13 87.76
CA GLU A 792 134.59 6.98 87.71
C GLU A 792 133.39 6.90 88.71
N PRO A 793 132.40 6.02 88.48
CA PRO A 793 131.53 6.02 87.29
C PRO A 793 130.02 5.94 87.68
N LEU A 794 129.09 6.25 86.77
CA LEU A 794 127.84 5.47 86.50
C LEU A 794 126.88 6.21 85.52
N ARG A 795 126.17 5.40 84.71
CA ARG A 795 124.92 5.70 83.97
C ARG A 795 124.88 6.87 82.99
N VAL A 796 125.46 6.58 81.83
CA VAL A 796 124.83 6.83 80.51
C VAL A 796 123.40 6.26 80.46
N THR A 797 122.43 7.02 79.93
CA THR A 797 121.61 6.64 78.75
C THR A 797 120.88 7.83 78.15
N GLN A 798 121.11 8.04 76.85
CA GLN A 798 120.18 8.78 75.99
C GLN A 798 118.92 7.91 75.73
N GLN A 799 117.81 8.57 75.35
CA GLN A 799 116.59 8.02 74.72
C GLN A 799 116.35 6.50 74.77
N PRO A 800 115.31 6.03 75.49
CA PRO A 800 114.72 4.72 75.26
C PRO A 800 113.48 4.79 74.36
N ASN A 801 113.50 3.96 73.33
CA ASN A 801 112.30 3.30 72.79
C ASN A 801 111.79 2.26 73.82
N ASP A 802 110.55 1.80 73.62
CA ASP A 802 109.94 0.59 74.20
C ASP A 802 109.62 0.52 75.70
N GLY A 803 108.60 -0.29 76.01
CA GLY A 803 108.12 -0.62 77.37
C GLY A 803 106.75 0.01 77.70
N GLY A 804 105.61 -0.59 77.37
CA GLY A 804 105.43 -1.97 76.91
C GLY A 804 105.36 -2.98 78.05
N SER A 805 104.26 -2.97 78.82
CA SER A 805 103.81 -4.07 79.70
C SER A 805 102.34 -3.81 80.09
N HIS A 806 101.39 -4.74 80.06
CA HIS A 806 101.42 -6.17 79.70
C HIS A 806 100.43 -6.44 78.54
N ILE A 807 100.72 -7.24 77.50
CA ILE A 807 101.14 -8.66 77.46
C ILE A 807 100.02 -9.59 77.97
N LEU A 808 99.59 -10.67 77.31
CA LEU A 808 99.64 -11.23 75.92
C LEU A 808 98.37 -12.16 75.88
N VAL A 809 97.63 -12.38 74.78
CA VAL A 809 97.92 -13.35 73.67
C VAL A 809 98.35 -14.72 74.22
N PRO A 810 97.75 -15.89 73.86
CA PRO A 810 97.40 -16.32 72.50
C PRO A 810 95.96 -16.93 72.39
N VAL A 811 95.31 -17.17 71.23
CA VAL A 811 95.70 -17.71 69.91
C VAL A 811 95.99 -19.23 69.94
N ASP A 812 95.11 -20.01 69.33
CA ASP A 812 95.40 -21.11 68.37
C ASP A 812 94.13 -21.95 68.10
N ASP A 813 93.57 -21.83 66.90
CA ASP A 813 93.58 -22.85 65.79
C ASP A 813 93.86 -24.35 66.11
N PRO A 814 93.68 -25.33 65.18
CA PRO A 814 92.90 -25.36 63.90
C PRO A 814 92.26 -26.76 63.55
N LYS A 815 91.72 -26.91 62.32
CA LYS A 815 91.52 -28.20 61.55
C LYS A 815 90.43 -29.16 62.10
N LYS A 816 89.83 -30.14 61.38
CA LYS A 816 89.97 -30.77 60.04
C LYS A 816 88.59 -31.44 59.71
N ILE A 817 87.98 -31.33 58.52
CA ILE A 817 88.07 -32.27 57.36
C ILE A 817 88.19 -33.74 57.82
N GLN A 818 87.25 -34.68 57.56
CA GLN A 818 87.07 -35.40 56.27
C GLN A 818 85.93 -36.47 56.36
N ASP A 819 85.36 -36.87 55.21
CA ASP A 819 84.67 -38.16 54.91
C ASP A 819 83.41 -38.59 55.72
N LYS A 820 82.35 -39.17 55.14
CA LYS A 820 82.11 -39.69 53.77
C LYS A 820 80.62 -39.55 53.38
N GLN A 821 80.36 -39.23 52.12
CA GLN A 821 79.04 -39.39 51.50
C GLN A 821 78.86 -40.82 50.97
N GLY A 822 77.61 -41.28 50.92
CA GLY A 822 77.18 -42.54 50.33
C GLY A 822 75.72 -42.43 49.87
N SER A 823 75.51 -41.75 48.73
CA SER A 823 74.30 -41.77 47.90
C SER A 823 74.01 -43.21 47.37
N PRO A 824 72.92 -43.52 46.62
CA PRO A 824 72.01 -42.59 45.93
C PRO A 824 70.50 -42.98 45.84
N LEU A 825 69.73 -42.08 45.23
CA LEU A 825 68.64 -42.24 44.24
C LEU A 825 67.62 -43.40 44.33
N GLU A 826 66.35 -43.02 44.10
CA GLU A 826 65.33 -43.77 43.31
C GLU A 826 64.85 -45.13 43.87
N SER A 827 63.65 -45.65 43.57
CA SER A 827 62.36 -45.10 43.11
C SER A 827 61.31 -46.23 43.21
N GLU A 828 60.02 -45.88 43.15
CA GLU A 828 58.89 -46.84 42.99
C GLU A 828 58.63 -47.84 44.14
N GLY A 829 57.46 -48.49 44.13
CA GLY A 829 57.31 -49.80 44.77
C GLY A 829 56.27 -49.98 45.88
N ARG A 830 54.98 -49.81 45.54
CA ARG A 830 53.87 -50.74 45.87
C ARG A 830 53.47 -51.02 47.35
N LEU A 831 52.15 -51.07 47.54
CA LEU A 831 51.45 -51.63 48.70
C LEU A 831 51.87 -53.08 49.03
N GLU A 832 51.82 -53.47 50.32
CA GLU A 832 50.82 -54.40 50.87
C GLU A 832 51.02 -54.74 52.38
N VAL A 833 50.04 -55.43 52.97
CA VAL A 833 50.03 -56.14 54.29
C VAL A 833 50.01 -55.22 55.54
N SER A 834 48.98 -55.11 56.40
CA SER A 834 47.96 -56.02 56.98
C SER A 834 48.33 -56.71 58.30
N SER A 835 47.33 -56.78 59.22
CA SER A 835 47.28 -57.53 60.50
C SER A 835 48.23 -57.04 61.64
N VAL A 836 47.88 -57.07 62.93
CA VAL A 836 47.48 -58.23 63.75
C VAL A 836 46.69 -57.85 65.05
N SER A 837 45.62 -58.61 65.30
CA SER A 837 45.01 -59.12 66.56
C SER A 837 44.74 -58.32 67.86
N LEU A 838 43.74 -58.86 68.58
CA LEU A 838 43.10 -58.44 69.85
C LEU A 838 43.62 -59.21 71.09
N ALA A 839 43.33 -58.63 72.28
CA ALA A 839 42.96 -59.31 73.54
C ALA A 839 44.05 -60.07 74.36
N PRO A 840 43.78 -60.48 75.64
CA PRO A 840 43.12 -59.76 76.75
C PRO A 840 43.78 -59.97 78.15
N GLY A 841 43.26 -59.32 79.20
CA GLY A 841 43.55 -59.56 80.64
C GLY A 841 44.17 -58.33 81.32
N ASP A 842 43.82 -57.92 82.55
CA ASP A 842 43.18 -58.64 83.66
C ASP A 842 42.29 -57.72 84.53
N MET A 843 41.36 -58.29 85.30
CA MET A 843 40.44 -57.52 86.16
C MET A 843 40.94 -57.36 87.59
N GLN A 844 40.92 -56.13 88.12
CA GLN A 844 40.75 -55.89 89.55
C GLN A 844 39.62 -54.89 89.81
N ARG A 845 38.58 -55.38 90.51
CA ARG A 845 37.38 -54.62 90.86
C ARG A 845 37.74 -53.56 91.90
N LYS A 846 37.45 -52.30 91.59
CA LYS A 846 36.88 -51.37 92.56
C LYS A 846 35.45 -51.07 92.11
N HIS A 847 34.50 -51.16 93.03
CA HIS A 847 33.14 -50.73 92.75
C HIS A 847 33.17 -49.22 92.52
N PRO A 848 32.59 -48.68 91.43
CA PRO A 848 32.31 -47.26 91.37
C PRO A 848 31.34 -46.91 92.49
N SER A 849 31.47 -45.71 93.02
CA SER A 849 30.52 -45.15 93.98
C SER A 849 29.12 -45.08 93.36
N GLN A 850 28.08 -45.16 94.20
CA GLN A 850 26.70 -45.13 93.70
C GLN A 850 26.37 -43.81 92.99
N GLU A 851 27.07 -42.73 93.37
CA GLU A 851 27.05 -41.40 92.75
C GLU A 851 27.62 -41.40 91.32
N GLU A 852 28.71 -42.13 91.03
CA GLU A 852 29.22 -42.29 89.65
C GLU A 852 28.24 -43.07 88.76
N VAL A 853 27.55 -44.07 89.32
CA VAL A 853 26.52 -44.84 88.59
C VAL A 853 25.26 -44.00 88.35
N GLU A 854 24.88 -43.12 89.26
CA GLU A 854 23.77 -42.18 89.08
C GLU A 854 24.13 -41.05 88.11
N ASN A 855 25.35 -40.52 88.16
CA ASN A 855 25.85 -39.55 87.17
C ASN A 855 25.89 -40.15 85.75
N LEU A 856 26.43 -41.36 85.58
CA LEU A 856 26.41 -42.07 84.28
C LEU A 856 24.98 -42.40 83.80
N LYS A 857 24.02 -42.62 84.71
CA LYS A 857 22.60 -42.76 84.35
C LYS A 857 21.98 -41.43 83.94
N MET A 858 22.28 -40.32 84.61
CA MET A 858 21.83 -38.98 84.21
C MET A 858 22.43 -38.58 82.87
N GLU A 859 23.72 -38.82 82.64
CA GLU A 859 24.36 -38.61 81.33
C GLU A 859 23.74 -39.52 80.26
N GLN A 860 23.44 -40.78 80.56
CA GLN A 860 22.76 -41.67 79.61
C GLN A 860 21.34 -41.20 79.30
N CYS A 861 20.58 -40.68 80.28
CA CYS A 861 19.27 -40.07 80.06
C CYS A 861 19.39 -38.79 79.21
N ALA A 862 20.32 -37.89 79.53
CA ALA A 862 20.55 -36.67 78.78
C ALA A 862 21.03 -36.95 77.33
N LEU A 863 21.82 -38.01 77.11
CA LEU A 863 22.20 -38.48 75.77
C LEU A 863 21.03 -39.13 75.03
N LYS A 864 20.14 -39.85 75.73
CA LYS A 864 18.90 -40.39 75.14
C LYS A 864 17.91 -39.29 74.76
N GLU A 865 17.73 -38.26 75.59
CA GLU A 865 16.92 -37.08 75.26
C GLU A 865 17.53 -36.29 74.09
N LYS A 866 18.85 -36.09 74.06
CA LYS A 866 19.54 -35.47 72.90
C LYS A 866 19.37 -36.30 71.63
N LEU A 867 19.48 -37.63 71.71
CA LEU A 867 19.24 -38.52 70.57
C LEU A 867 17.78 -38.42 70.09
N ALA A 868 16.82 -38.40 71.01
CA ALA A 868 15.39 -38.25 70.72
C ALA A 868 15.04 -36.88 70.11
N ALA A 869 15.67 -35.81 70.60
CA ALA A 869 15.54 -34.46 70.04
C ALA A 869 16.11 -34.39 68.63
N VAL A 870 17.31 -34.92 68.40
CA VAL A 870 17.94 -34.97 67.06
C VAL A 870 17.14 -35.87 66.10
N SER A 871 16.54 -36.98 66.56
CA SER A 871 15.66 -37.78 65.70
C SER A 871 14.36 -37.05 65.35
N ALA A 872 13.74 -36.34 66.30
CA ALA A 872 12.55 -35.54 66.04
C ALA A 872 12.84 -34.36 65.10
N GLU A 873 14.01 -33.74 65.23
CA GLU A 873 14.48 -32.66 64.35
C GLU A 873 14.80 -33.17 62.93
N LEU A 874 15.37 -34.39 62.82
CA LEU A 874 15.56 -35.07 61.54
C LEU A 874 14.23 -35.43 60.86
N GLU A 875 13.25 -35.95 61.61
CA GLU A 875 11.90 -36.22 61.11
C GLU A 875 11.19 -34.93 60.65
N ALA A 876 11.32 -33.84 61.42
CA ALA A 876 10.79 -32.53 61.04
C ALA A 876 11.43 -31.99 59.75
N GLN A 877 12.75 -32.14 59.56
CA GLN A 877 13.41 -31.77 58.30
C GLN A 877 13.03 -32.71 57.13
N GLN A 878 12.81 -33.99 57.38
CA GLN A 878 12.29 -34.91 56.35
C GLN A 878 10.87 -34.53 55.93
N GLU A 879 10.00 -34.11 56.85
CA GLU A 879 8.64 -33.69 56.50
C GLU A 879 8.64 -32.32 55.82
N ALA A 880 9.47 -31.37 56.25
CA ALA A 880 9.66 -30.08 55.57
C ALA A 880 10.21 -30.26 54.13
N THR A 881 11.14 -31.18 53.91
CA THR A 881 11.66 -31.47 52.55
C THR A 881 10.67 -32.24 51.69
N LYS A 882 9.79 -33.08 52.27
CA LYS A 882 8.63 -33.65 51.53
C LYS A 882 7.64 -32.55 51.15
N ALA A 883 7.29 -31.65 52.07
CA ALA A 883 6.38 -30.53 51.81
C ALA A 883 6.91 -29.63 50.68
N ALA A 884 8.18 -29.23 50.74
CA ALA A 884 8.83 -28.43 49.69
C ALA A 884 8.85 -29.15 48.33
N ARG A 885 9.07 -30.46 48.30
CA ARG A 885 8.95 -31.26 47.06
C ARG A 885 7.51 -31.27 46.52
N MET A 886 6.51 -31.47 47.38
CA MET A 886 5.10 -31.45 46.96
C MET A 886 4.73 -30.09 46.38
N GLU A 887 5.10 -28.99 47.05
CA GLU A 887 4.90 -27.62 46.59
C GLU A 887 5.63 -27.34 45.26
N THR A 888 6.86 -27.84 45.10
CA THR A 888 7.61 -27.75 43.83
C THR A 888 6.84 -28.47 42.71
N THR A 889 6.33 -29.69 42.93
CA THR A 889 5.52 -30.38 41.91
C THR A 889 4.16 -29.71 41.66
N HIS A 890 3.61 -28.97 42.63
CA HIS A 890 2.39 -28.17 42.43
C HIS A 890 2.70 -27.01 41.48
N LEU A 891 3.73 -26.22 41.78
CA LEU A 891 4.21 -25.13 40.93
C LEU A 891 4.54 -25.61 39.51
N GLN A 892 5.11 -26.81 39.38
CA GLN A 892 5.45 -27.42 38.10
C GLN A 892 4.19 -27.73 37.27
N ARG A 893 3.14 -28.31 37.89
CA ARG A 893 1.83 -28.53 37.25
C ARG A 893 1.13 -27.21 36.89
N ASP A 894 1.22 -26.19 37.76
CA ASP A 894 0.65 -24.87 37.47
C ASP A 894 1.36 -24.20 36.28
N CYS A 895 2.69 -24.32 36.20
CA CYS A 895 3.48 -23.86 35.05
C CYS A 895 3.13 -24.62 33.77
N GLU A 896 2.95 -25.94 33.82
CA GLU A 896 2.49 -26.76 32.69
C GLU A 896 1.08 -26.36 32.23
N GLN A 897 0.15 -26.13 33.16
CA GLN A 897 -1.20 -25.64 32.85
C GLN A 897 -1.19 -24.21 32.27
N LEU A 898 -0.37 -23.31 32.82
CA LEU A 898 -0.18 -21.96 32.27
C LEU A 898 0.44 -22.01 30.87
N ALA A 899 1.42 -22.86 30.62
CA ALA A 899 2.01 -23.06 29.30
C ALA A 899 0.97 -23.62 28.30
N GLY A 900 0.15 -24.58 28.72
CA GLY A 900 -0.97 -25.11 27.92
C GLY A 900 -2.01 -24.03 27.58
N ASN A 901 -2.44 -23.26 28.58
CA ASN A 901 -3.39 -22.16 28.41
C ASN A 901 -2.83 -21.05 27.51
N LEU A 902 -1.56 -20.70 27.67
CA LEU A 902 -0.85 -19.73 26.82
C LEU A 902 -0.75 -20.23 25.38
N SER A 903 -0.43 -21.50 25.17
CA SER A 903 -0.38 -22.13 23.85
C SER A 903 -1.76 -22.08 23.15
N ILE A 904 -2.82 -22.44 23.87
CA ILE A 904 -4.21 -22.34 23.37
C ILE A 904 -4.59 -20.89 23.04
N TRP A 905 -4.16 -19.92 23.84
CA TRP A 905 -4.40 -18.50 23.58
C TRP A 905 -3.61 -17.99 22.35
N ILE A 906 -2.34 -18.41 22.20
CA ILE A 906 -1.51 -18.11 21.03
C ILE A 906 -2.14 -18.68 19.77
N ASP A 907 -2.66 -19.91 19.80
CA ASP A 907 -3.34 -20.51 18.63
C ASP A 907 -4.69 -19.86 18.33
N LYS A 908 -5.46 -19.45 19.35
CA LYS A 908 -6.67 -18.60 19.15
C LYS A 908 -6.30 -17.28 18.47
N GLN A 909 -5.25 -16.60 18.92
CA GLN A 909 -4.77 -15.35 18.30
C GLN A 909 -4.22 -15.57 16.88
N ARG A 910 -3.46 -16.65 16.66
CA ARG A 910 -2.96 -17.04 15.33
C ARG A 910 -4.10 -17.32 14.36
N ASN A 911 -5.15 -18.01 14.80
CA ASN A 911 -6.32 -18.32 13.98
C ASN A 911 -7.19 -17.09 13.73
N ALA A 912 -7.36 -16.20 14.72
CA ALA A 912 -8.02 -14.90 14.53
C ALA A 912 -7.26 -14.03 13.51
N ARG A 913 -5.93 -13.94 13.60
CA ARG A 913 -5.08 -13.24 12.62
C ARG A 913 -5.15 -13.87 11.22
N LYS A 914 -5.18 -15.20 11.11
CA LYS A 914 -5.41 -15.89 9.82
C LYS A 914 -6.78 -15.56 9.23
N SER A 915 -7.84 -15.56 10.04
CA SER A 915 -9.19 -15.20 9.60
C SER A 915 -9.28 -13.74 9.13
N LEU A 916 -8.64 -12.81 9.85
CA LEU A 916 -8.53 -11.41 9.44
C LEU A 916 -7.76 -11.26 8.12
N ALA A 917 -6.61 -11.94 7.98
CA ALA A 917 -5.83 -11.93 6.74
C ALA A 917 -6.59 -12.53 5.55
N ALA A 918 -7.41 -13.57 5.77
CA ALA A 918 -8.29 -14.13 4.76
C ALA A 918 -9.37 -13.11 4.34
N LYS A 919 -10.04 -12.46 5.29
CA LYS A 919 -11.00 -11.38 5.02
C LYS A 919 -10.38 -10.19 4.28
N ILE A 920 -9.15 -9.81 4.61
CA ILE A 920 -8.42 -8.76 3.89
C ILE A 920 -8.10 -9.19 2.46
N LYS A 921 -7.65 -10.44 2.23
CA LYS A 921 -7.45 -10.98 0.87
C LYS A 921 -8.77 -11.00 0.07
N GLU A 922 -9.87 -11.42 0.70
CA GLU A 922 -11.21 -11.43 0.09
C GLU A 922 -11.69 -10.01 -0.25
N GLN A 923 -11.56 -9.06 0.67
CA GLN A 923 -11.88 -7.65 0.43
C GLN A 923 -11.02 -7.04 -0.69
N ASN A 924 -9.72 -7.35 -0.75
CA ASN A 924 -8.84 -6.90 -1.84
C ASN A 924 -9.22 -7.54 -3.19
N SER A 925 -9.67 -8.79 -3.20
CA SER A 925 -10.21 -9.45 -4.40
C SER A 925 -11.49 -8.77 -4.89
N LEU A 926 -12.42 -8.47 -3.96
CA LEU A 926 -13.64 -7.72 -4.25
C LEU A 926 -13.35 -6.30 -4.74
N LEU A 927 -12.36 -5.60 -4.16
CA LEU A 927 -11.93 -4.28 -4.64
C LEU A 927 -11.30 -4.36 -6.04
N SER A 928 -10.54 -5.42 -6.35
CA SER A 928 -10.01 -5.67 -7.70
C SER A 928 -11.14 -5.91 -8.71
N PHE A 929 -12.13 -6.72 -8.35
CA PHE A 929 -13.32 -6.95 -9.17
C PHE A 929 -14.11 -5.65 -9.39
N ILE A 930 -14.39 -4.88 -8.33
CA ILE A 930 -15.09 -3.59 -8.43
C ILE A 930 -14.28 -2.59 -9.26
N SER A 931 -12.94 -2.57 -9.18
CA SER A 931 -12.15 -1.71 -10.06
C SER A 931 -12.27 -2.14 -11.52
N MET A 932 -12.16 -3.44 -11.80
CA MET A 932 -12.29 -3.98 -13.15
C MET A 932 -13.68 -3.74 -13.75
N GLU A 933 -14.74 -3.85 -12.94
CA GLU A 933 -16.12 -3.48 -13.32
C GLU A 933 -16.27 -1.97 -13.52
N LYS A 934 -15.67 -1.13 -12.67
CA LYS A 934 -15.63 0.33 -12.82
C LYS A 934 -14.87 0.76 -14.09
N ASP A 935 -13.80 0.05 -14.44
CA ASP A 935 -13.00 0.32 -15.65
C ASP A 935 -13.76 -0.15 -16.91
N HIS A 936 -14.44 -1.32 -16.87
CA HIS A 936 -15.35 -1.74 -17.94
C HIS A 936 -16.58 -0.82 -18.13
N LEU A 937 -17.16 -0.33 -17.03
CA LEU A 937 -18.24 0.67 -17.06
C LEU A 937 -17.75 2.02 -17.61
N ARG A 938 -16.47 2.34 -17.45
CA ARG A 938 -15.84 3.51 -18.09
C ARG A 938 -15.67 3.28 -19.59
N GLU A 939 -15.10 2.15 -20.00
CA GLU A 939 -14.94 1.79 -21.43
C GLU A 939 -16.29 1.80 -22.18
N THR A 940 -17.33 1.23 -21.58
CA THR A 940 -18.69 1.22 -22.17
C THR A 940 -19.34 2.60 -22.17
N LYS A 941 -19.14 3.43 -21.13
CA LYS A 941 -19.56 4.84 -21.14
C LYS A 941 -18.87 5.60 -22.28
N ASP A 942 -17.55 5.49 -22.39
CA ASP A 942 -16.76 6.24 -23.36
C ASP A 942 -17.08 5.79 -24.80
N ALA A 943 -17.36 4.49 -25.02
CA ALA A 943 -17.88 3.97 -26.29
C ALA A 943 -19.28 4.53 -26.62
N MET A 944 -20.18 4.62 -25.64
CA MET A 944 -21.51 5.23 -25.82
C MET A 944 -21.43 6.74 -26.09
N GLU A 945 -20.46 7.45 -25.51
CA GLU A 945 -20.19 8.86 -25.81
C GLU A 945 -19.70 9.05 -27.26
N VAL A 946 -18.84 8.15 -27.76
CA VAL A 946 -18.42 8.14 -29.18
C VAL A 946 -19.60 7.88 -30.13
N GLU A 947 -20.48 6.93 -29.82
CA GLU A 947 -21.69 6.69 -30.64
C GLU A 947 -22.68 7.87 -30.57
N LEU A 948 -22.85 8.50 -29.41
CA LEU A 948 -23.63 9.74 -29.30
C LEU A 948 -23.05 10.86 -30.16
N GLU A 949 -21.72 11.02 -30.22
CA GLU A 949 -21.10 12.06 -31.04
C GLU A 949 -21.22 11.76 -32.55
N LYS A 950 -21.13 10.47 -32.95
CA LYS A 950 -21.47 10.04 -34.33
C LYS A 950 -22.93 10.34 -34.68
N LEU A 951 -23.87 10.04 -33.79
CA LEU A 951 -25.30 10.31 -34.00
C LEU A 951 -25.62 11.81 -34.03
N LYS A 952 -24.91 12.64 -33.26
CA LYS A 952 -24.98 14.11 -33.42
C LYS A 952 -24.42 14.55 -34.77
N ALA A 953 -23.30 13.99 -35.22
CA ALA A 953 -22.71 14.33 -36.51
C ALA A 953 -23.65 13.98 -37.69
N THR A 954 -24.29 12.81 -37.68
CA THR A 954 -25.27 12.43 -38.71
C THR A 954 -26.56 13.24 -38.61
N SER A 955 -27.05 13.54 -37.40
CA SER A 955 -28.19 14.44 -37.19
C SER A 955 -27.91 15.86 -37.74
N ASN A 956 -26.72 16.40 -37.45
CA ASN A 956 -26.28 17.69 -37.99
C ASN A 956 -26.15 17.67 -39.52
N GLU A 957 -25.71 16.57 -40.13
CA GLU A 957 -25.69 16.43 -41.59
C GLU A 957 -27.11 16.38 -42.17
N LYS A 958 -28.03 15.64 -41.55
CA LYS A 958 -29.45 15.64 -41.96
C LYS A 958 -30.12 17.00 -41.78
N GLN A 959 -29.73 17.77 -40.75
CA GLN A 959 -30.18 19.14 -40.60
C GLN A 959 -29.68 20.05 -41.74
N ARG A 960 -28.42 19.91 -42.17
CA ARG A 960 -27.88 20.62 -43.36
C ARG A 960 -28.61 20.21 -44.65
N GLU A 961 -28.88 18.92 -44.85
CA GLU A 961 -29.67 18.43 -45.98
C GLU A 961 -31.08 19.05 -46.00
N ILE A 962 -31.75 19.11 -44.83
CA ILE A 962 -33.08 19.74 -44.69
C ILE A 962 -33.02 21.25 -44.97
N GLU A 963 -32.00 21.94 -44.50
CA GLU A 963 -31.79 23.38 -44.78
C GLU A 963 -31.51 23.64 -46.27
N HIS A 964 -30.73 22.77 -46.92
CA HIS A 964 -30.51 22.80 -48.36
C HIS A 964 -31.82 22.56 -49.15
N LEU A 965 -32.63 21.57 -48.77
CA LEU A 965 -33.93 21.32 -49.39
C LEU A 965 -34.90 22.50 -49.22
N LYS A 966 -34.94 23.12 -48.04
CA LYS A 966 -35.71 24.36 -47.80
C LYS A 966 -35.21 25.53 -48.67
N ALA A 967 -33.90 25.65 -48.86
CA ALA A 967 -33.34 26.67 -49.75
C ALA A 967 -33.78 26.43 -51.22
N VAL A 968 -33.73 25.18 -51.70
CA VAL A 968 -34.21 24.79 -53.03
C VAL A 968 -35.70 25.05 -53.21
N ASP A 969 -36.54 24.71 -52.23
CA ASP A 969 -37.98 24.98 -52.27
C ASP A 969 -38.29 26.49 -52.24
N SER A 970 -37.56 27.26 -51.42
CA SER A 970 -37.63 28.73 -51.43
C SER A 970 -37.21 29.33 -52.78
N HIS A 971 -36.28 28.69 -53.49
CA HIS A 971 -35.89 29.12 -54.84
C HIS A 971 -36.96 28.76 -55.88
N SER A 972 -37.52 27.55 -55.81
CA SER A 972 -38.63 27.08 -56.66
C SER A 972 -39.87 27.97 -56.53
N THR A 973 -40.30 28.26 -55.29
CA THR A 973 -41.43 29.16 -55.02
C THR A 973 -41.19 30.58 -55.51
N ASN A 974 -39.96 31.11 -55.38
CA ASN A 974 -39.59 32.40 -55.97
C ASN A 974 -39.58 32.38 -57.51
N GLN A 975 -39.11 31.31 -58.15
CA GLN A 975 -39.22 31.14 -59.61
C GLN A 975 -40.69 31.09 -60.05
N GLN A 976 -41.54 30.35 -59.33
CA GLN A 976 -42.97 30.27 -59.63
C GLN A 976 -43.69 31.62 -59.41
N ALA A 977 -43.30 32.39 -58.39
CA ALA A 977 -43.82 33.74 -58.17
C ALA A 977 -43.45 34.68 -59.33
N LEU A 978 -42.21 34.60 -59.84
CA LEU A 978 -41.77 35.35 -61.01
C LEU A 978 -42.52 34.94 -62.28
N LEU A 979 -42.73 33.64 -62.50
CA LEU A 979 -43.53 33.13 -63.62
C LEU A 979 -45.00 33.57 -63.54
N ASN A 980 -45.57 33.63 -62.33
CA ASN A 980 -46.93 34.14 -62.11
C ASN A 980 -47.03 35.65 -62.34
N GLN A 981 -46.01 36.43 -61.96
CA GLN A 981 -45.95 37.86 -62.28
C GLN A 981 -45.84 38.10 -63.79
N LEU A 982 -44.97 37.37 -64.48
CA LEU A 982 -44.84 37.45 -65.94
C LEU A 982 -46.14 37.05 -66.65
N ARG A 983 -46.84 36.02 -66.15
CA ARG A 983 -48.17 35.63 -66.64
C ARG A 983 -49.20 36.74 -66.43
N GLY A 984 -49.26 37.33 -65.23
CA GLY A 984 -50.19 38.43 -64.94
C GLY A 984 -49.92 39.67 -65.81
N HIS A 985 -48.66 39.95 -66.14
CA HIS A 985 -48.32 41.00 -67.12
C HIS A 985 -48.85 40.67 -68.53
N LEU A 986 -48.72 39.42 -68.98
CA LEU A 986 -49.25 38.97 -70.27
C LEU A 986 -50.78 39.01 -70.30
N GLU A 987 -51.48 38.52 -69.27
CA GLU A 987 -52.95 38.57 -69.15
C GLU A 987 -53.47 40.02 -69.12
N VAL A 988 -52.74 40.95 -68.51
CA VAL A 988 -53.04 42.39 -68.50
C VAL A 988 -52.82 43.05 -69.87
N ASP A 989 -51.86 42.58 -70.67
CA ASP A 989 -51.65 43.09 -72.03
C ASP A 989 -52.62 42.44 -73.05
N GLU A 990 -52.92 41.15 -72.91
CA GLU A 990 -53.98 40.46 -73.66
C GLU A 990 -55.33 41.14 -73.43
N SER A 991 -55.75 41.36 -72.18
CA SER A 991 -57.01 42.04 -71.87
C SER A 991 -57.10 43.47 -72.40
N LYS A 992 -55.99 44.24 -72.43
CA LYS A 992 -55.94 45.54 -73.14
C LYS A 992 -56.17 45.38 -74.65
N THR A 993 -55.54 44.39 -75.29
CA THR A 993 -55.75 44.16 -76.74
C THR A 993 -57.16 43.70 -77.05
N VAL A 994 -57.75 42.82 -76.24
CA VAL A 994 -59.14 42.35 -76.37
C VAL A 994 -60.12 43.50 -76.14
N SER A 995 -59.88 44.35 -75.15
CA SER A 995 -60.68 45.57 -74.90
C SER A 995 -60.61 46.56 -76.07
N LEU A 996 -59.43 46.77 -76.65
CA LEU A 996 -59.26 47.61 -77.84
C LEU A 996 -59.99 47.01 -79.06
N VAL A 997 -59.96 45.68 -79.23
CA VAL A 997 -60.68 44.98 -80.31
C VAL A 997 -62.20 45.09 -80.12
N THR A 998 -62.74 44.90 -78.91
CA THR A 998 -64.18 45.09 -78.62
C THR A 998 -64.62 46.55 -78.77
N GLN A 999 -63.79 47.52 -78.41
CA GLN A 999 -64.05 48.93 -78.69
C GLN A 999 -64.09 49.24 -80.20
N ASN A 1000 -63.23 48.61 -81.00
CA ASN A 1000 -63.25 48.74 -82.45
C ASN A 1000 -64.45 48.03 -83.10
N LEU A 1001 -64.87 46.87 -82.57
CA LEU A 1001 -66.06 46.14 -83.01
C LEU A 1001 -67.33 46.94 -82.75
N SER A 1002 -67.56 47.40 -81.52
CA SER A 1002 -68.71 48.26 -81.17
C SER A 1002 -68.74 49.56 -81.99
N ARG A 1003 -67.58 50.16 -82.29
CA ARG A 1003 -67.50 51.30 -83.21
C ARG A 1003 -67.89 50.94 -84.65
N MET A 1004 -67.62 49.73 -85.13
CA MET A 1004 -68.11 49.25 -86.43
C MET A 1004 -69.62 48.97 -86.41
N GLU A 1005 -70.15 48.33 -85.37
CA GLU A 1005 -71.58 48.07 -85.18
C GLU A 1005 -72.40 49.37 -85.12
N ASP A 1006 -71.86 50.39 -84.45
CA ASP A 1006 -72.45 51.72 -84.35
C ASP A 1006 -72.42 52.47 -85.70
N MET A 1007 -71.35 52.31 -86.50
CA MET A 1007 -71.31 52.77 -87.90
C MET A 1007 -72.31 52.02 -88.79
N GLN A 1008 -72.42 50.69 -88.66
CA GLN A 1008 -73.38 49.87 -89.40
C GLN A 1008 -74.83 50.23 -89.06
N SER A 1009 -75.12 50.49 -87.79
CA SER A 1009 -76.44 50.94 -87.31
C SER A 1009 -76.80 52.30 -87.89
N LYS A 1010 -75.86 53.24 -87.95
CA LYS A 1010 -76.02 54.55 -88.62
C LYS A 1010 -76.25 54.41 -90.13
N LEU A 1011 -75.53 53.49 -90.77
CA LEU A 1011 -75.71 53.16 -92.19
C LEU A 1011 -77.10 52.57 -92.47
N LYS A 1012 -77.58 51.69 -91.60
CA LYS A 1012 -78.92 51.09 -91.68
C LYS A 1012 -80.04 52.12 -91.48
N ALA A 1013 -79.93 52.97 -90.46
CA ALA A 1013 -80.88 54.07 -90.23
C ALA A 1013 -80.89 55.09 -91.39
N SER A 1014 -79.74 55.32 -92.04
CA SER A 1014 -79.64 56.12 -93.27
C SER A 1014 -80.40 55.46 -94.44
N MET A 1015 -80.22 54.16 -94.65
CA MET A 1015 -80.97 53.41 -95.68
C MET A 1015 -82.49 53.40 -95.41
N GLU A 1016 -82.90 53.22 -94.16
CA GLU A 1016 -84.32 53.27 -93.74
C GLU A 1016 -84.92 54.68 -93.91
N SER A 1017 -84.15 55.74 -93.67
CA SER A 1017 -84.57 57.13 -93.93
C SER A 1017 -84.73 57.42 -95.43
N ILE A 1018 -83.83 56.92 -96.27
CA ILE A 1018 -83.93 57.01 -97.74
C ILE A 1018 -85.14 56.22 -98.26
N PHE A 1019 -85.45 55.08 -97.63
CA PHE A 1019 -86.64 54.28 -97.95
C PHE A 1019 -87.95 55.04 -97.60
N LEU A 1020 -88.04 55.67 -96.42
CA LEU A 1020 -89.20 56.51 -96.06
C LEU A 1020 -89.37 57.73 -96.98
N LEU A 1021 -88.27 58.40 -97.35
CA LEU A 1021 -88.30 59.54 -98.27
C LEU A 1021 -88.82 59.15 -99.66
N ASN A 1022 -88.42 57.99 -100.19
CA ASN A 1022 -88.95 57.46 -101.45
C ASN A 1022 -90.43 57.05 -101.36
N GLN A 1023 -90.92 56.66 -100.17
CA GLN A 1023 -92.34 56.30 -99.99
C GLN A 1023 -93.27 57.53 -99.93
N GLN A 1024 -92.75 58.71 -99.52
CA GLN A 1024 -93.54 59.94 -99.39
C GLN A 1024 -93.61 60.79 -100.68
N ALA A 1025 -92.84 60.46 -101.72
CA ALA A 1025 -92.78 61.20 -102.99
C ALA A 1025 -93.82 60.73 -104.05
N GLY A 1026 -94.91 60.09 -103.63
CA GLY A 1026 -95.85 59.40 -104.52
C GLY A 1026 -97.11 60.18 -104.96
N SER A 1027 -97.34 61.41 -104.49
CA SER A 1027 -98.60 62.12 -104.72
C SER A 1027 -98.46 63.61 -105.12
N HIS A 1028 -98.87 63.86 -106.37
CA HIS A 1028 -99.25 65.16 -106.97
C HIS A 1028 -98.15 66.15 -107.44
N PRO A 1029 -98.47 67.00 -108.45
CA PRO A 1029 -97.49 67.27 -109.49
C PRO A 1029 -97.14 68.76 -109.71
N THR A 1030 -95.84 69.03 -109.74
CA THR A 1030 -95.20 70.19 -110.39
C THR A 1030 -93.75 69.78 -110.67
N GLY A 1031 -93.13 70.05 -111.81
CA GLY A 1031 -93.53 70.95 -112.89
C GLY A 1031 -92.36 71.85 -113.28
N SER A 1032 -91.49 71.37 -114.16
CA SER A 1032 -90.69 72.20 -115.07
C SER A 1032 -89.75 73.28 -114.48
N LEU A 1033 -89.07 73.03 -113.36
CA LEU A 1033 -88.00 73.93 -112.87
C LEU A 1033 -86.72 73.24 -112.35
N HIS A 1034 -86.64 71.90 -112.42
CA HIS A 1034 -85.54 71.12 -111.83
C HIS A 1034 -84.48 70.64 -112.86
N LEU A 1035 -84.67 70.91 -114.15
CA LEU A 1035 -83.78 70.44 -115.22
C LEU A 1035 -82.51 71.31 -115.37
N ASP A 1036 -82.61 72.61 -115.12
CA ASP A 1036 -81.48 73.54 -115.22
C ASP A 1036 -80.50 73.45 -114.03
N GLN A 1037 -81.00 73.09 -112.84
CA GLN A 1037 -80.15 72.86 -111.66
C GLN A 1037 -79.31 71.57 -111.77
N LEU A 1038 -79.84 70.53 -112.43
CA LEU A 1038 -79.09 69.28 -112.67
C LEU A 1038 -77.96 69.48 -113.69
N SER A 1039 -78.12 70.40 -114.65
CA SER A 1039 -77.06 70.79 -115.59
C SER A 1039 -75.88 71.47 -114.88
N ALA A 1040 -76.18 72.45 -114.01
CA ALA A 1040 -75.16 73.17 -113.24
C ALA A 1040 -74.36 72.24 -112.31
N LEU A 1041 -75.05 71.36 -111.56
CA LEU A 1041 -74.41 70.39 -110.67
C LEU A 1041 -73.63 69.31 -111.43
N SER A 1042 -74.02 68.97 -112.66
CA SER A 1042 -73.25 68.05 -113.52
C SER A 1042 -71.92 68.64 -113.96
N LEU A 1043 -71.88 69.94 -114.27
CA LEU A 1043 -70.65 70.65 -114.64
C LEU A 1043 -69.70 70.80 -113.44
N GLU A 1044 -70.24 71.17 -112.27
CA GLU A 1044 -69.46 71.28 -111.02
C GLU A 1044 -68.86 69.93 -110.58
N ASN A 1045 -69.59 68.82 -110.75
CA ASN A 1045 -69.07 67.47 -110.52
C ASN A 1045 -67.95 67.07 -111.50
N ALA A 1046 -67.91 67.62 -112.72
CA ALA A 1046 -66.85 67.36 -113.69
C ALA A 1046 -65.55 68.09 -113.29
N ASP A 1047 -65.64 69.36 -112.90
CA ASP A 1047 -64.48 70.14 -112.44
C ASP A 1047 -63.92 69.60 -111.12
N GLN A 1048 -64.76 69.19 -110.16
CA GLN A 1048 -64.30 68.57 -108.91
C GLN A 1048 -63.55 67.25 -109.15
N ARG A 1049 -63.97 66.42 -110.12
CA ARG A 1049 -63.25 65.20 -110.49
C ARG A 1049 -61.88 65.49 -111.10
N LYS A 1050 -61.79 66.52 -111.94
CA LYS A 1050 -60.53 66.96 -112.55
C LYS A 1050 -59.55 67.49 -111.49
N GLN A 1051 -60.03 68.29 -110.54
CA GLN A 1051 -59.21 68.73 -109.40
C GLN A 1051 -58.72 67.54 -108.54
N LEU A 1052 -59.55 66.51 -108.35
CA LEU A 1052 -59.16 65.32 -107.59
C LEU A 1052 -58.07 64.49 -108.31
N GLU A 1053 -58.10 64.40 -109.63
CA GLU A 1053 -57.05 63.73 -110.42
C GLU A 1053 -55.74 64.55 -110.45
N GLU A 1054 -55.83 65.88 -110.51
CA GLU A 1054 -54.67 66.78 -110.36
C GLU A 1054 -54.04 66.65 -108.95
N GLU A 1055 -54.84 66.60 -107.88
CA GLU A 1055 -54.39 66.28 -106.51
C GLU A 1055 -53.73 64.90 -106.42
N GLN A 1056 -54.35 63.85 -106.97
CA GLN A 1056 -53.79 62.49 -106.94
C GLN A 1056 -52.48 62.36 -107.73
N THR A 1057 -52.34 63.07 -108.85
CA THR A 1057 -51.09 63.09 -109.63
C THR A 1057 -49.99 63.86 -108.91
N GLN A 1058 -50.30 65.02 -108.31
CA GLN A 1058 -49.38 65.75 -107.43
C GLN A 1058 -48.94 64.90 -106.23
N ARG A 1059 -49.86 64.21 -105.56
CA ARG A 1059 -49.58 63.33 -104.41
C ARG A 1059 -48.69 62.15 -104.80
N LYS A 1060 -48.94 61.51 -105.96
CA LYS A 1060 -48.05 60.48 -106.54
C LYS A 1060 -46.68 61.03 -106.99
N GLN A 1061 -46.55 62.34 -107.21
CA GLN A 1061 -45.29 63.00 -107.53
C GLN A 1061 -44.51 63.35 -106.25
N LEU A 1062 -45.20 63.83 -105.21
CA LEU A 1062 -44.65 64.06 -103.87
C LEU A 1062 -44.20 62.76 -103.21
N GLU A 1063 -44.96 61.66 -103.34
CA GLU A 1063 -44.60 60.36 -102.77
C GLU A 1063 -43.35 59.76 -103.45
N ARG A 1064 -43.18 59.99 -104.77
CA ARG A 1064 -41.93 59.67 -105.49
C ARG A 1064 -40.76 60.54 -105.02
N ARG A 1065 -40.97 61.84 -104.78
CA ARG A 1065 -39.95 62.73 -104.19
C ARG A 1065 -39.56 62.29 -102.77
N LEU A 1066 -40.53 61.88 -101.95
CA LEU A 1066 -40.30 61.41 -100.58
C LEU A 1066 -39.48 60.10 -100.56
N LYS A 1067 -39.84 59.13 -101.42
CA LYS A 1067 -39.09 57.87 -101.59
C LYS A 1067 -37.67 58.07 -102.14
N SER A 1068 -37.40 59.18 -102.85
CA SER A 1068 -36.05 59.53 -103.32
C SER A 1068 -35.18 60.31 -102.31
N ALA A 1069 -35.75 60.80 -101.20
CA ALA A 1069 -35.09 61.76 -100.30
C ALA A 1069 -34.72 61.21 -98.91
N GLY A 1070 -34.81 59.90 -98.70
CA GLY A 1070 -34.73 59.24 -97.37
C GLY A 1070 -33.51 58.34 -97.13
N HIS A 1071 -32.42 58.45 -97.90
CA HIS A 1071 -31.21 57.64 -97.73
C HIS A 1071 -30.04 58.43 -97.09
N LEU A 1072 -30.25 59.03 -95.91
CA LEU A 1072 -29.18 59.58 -95.05
C LEU A 1072 -29.53 59.36 -93.56
N THR A 1073 -28.98 58.32 -92.91
CA THR A 1073 -27.82 58.28 -91.98
C THR A 1073 -28.04 58.73 -90.52
N LEU A 1074 -27.41 57.98 -89.59
CA LEU A 1074 -27.01 58.36 -88.19
C LEU A 1074 -28.14 58.53 -87.15
N ARG A 1075 -28.00 58.17 -85.86
CA ARG A 1075 -27.04 57.34 -85.06
C ARG A 1075 -27.78 57.05 -83.72
N ALA A 1076 -27.59 55.92 -83.03
CA ALA A 1076 -26.62 55.84 -81.92
C ALA A 1076 -26.35 54.39 -81.46
N SER A 1077 -25.09 53.97 -81.61
CA SER A 1077 -24.36 53.05 -80.71
C SER A 1077 -23.56 53.95 -79.73
N PRO A 1078 -22.81 53.47 -78.70
CA PRO A 1078 -22.10 52.19 -78.55
C PRO A 1078 -22.37 51.53 -77.16
N GLN A 1079 -21.65 50.53 -76.60
CA GLN A 1079 -20.37 49.86 -76.91
C GLN A 1079 -20.46 48.33 -76.73
N ARG A 1080 -19.49 47.61 -77.31
CA ARG A 1080 -19.10 46.22 -76.99
C ARG A 1080 -17.69 45.98 -77.52
N PHE A 1081 -16.78 45.36 -76.76
CA PHE A 1081 -15.50 44.70 -77.15
C PHE A 1081 -14.62 44.49 -75.88
N PRO A 1082 -13.61 43.59 -75.84
CA PRO A 1082 -13.35 42.41 -76.70
C PRO A 1082 -12.77 41.12 -76.00
N LEU A 1083 -12.71 40.03 -76.77
CA LEU A 1083 -11.64 38.99 -76.87
C LEU A 1083 -11.23 38.02 -75.72
N CYS A 1084 -11.39 36.72 -76.04
CA CYS A 1084 -10.38 35.62 -76.07
C CYS A 1084 -9.95 34.73 -74.86
N GLN A 1085 -9.90 33.42 -75.21
CA GLN A 1085 -8.91 32.37 -74.88
C GLN A 1085 -8.82 31.80 -73.44
N LEU A 1086 -9.10 30.50 -73.29
CA LEU A 1086 -8.09 29.41 -73.13
C LEU A 1086 -8.78 28.03 -72.95
N ALA A 1087 -8.06 26.95 -73.27
CA ALA A 1087 -8.40 25.53 -73.07
C ALA A 1087 -7.09 24.78 -72.74
N PRO A 1088 -7.02 23.44 -72.58
CA PRO A 1088 -7.92 22.41 -72.02
C PRO A 1088 -7.20 21.83 -70.74
N PRO A 1089 -7.10 20.51 -70.40
CA PRO A 1089 -7.84 19.28 -70.75
C PRO A 1089 -8.28 18.40 -69.55
N CYS A 1090 -9.01 17.30 -69.83
CA CYS A 1090 -8.88 16.00 -69.15
C CYS A 1090 -9.57 14.86 -69.94
N THR A 1091 -8.78 14.21 -70.80
CA THR A 1091 -8.78 12.75 -71.09
C THR A 1091 -10.07 11.93 -71.14
N GLU A 1092 -10.48 11.56 -72.37
CA GLU A 1092 -10.60 10.18 -72.91
C GLU A 1092 -9.86 9.07 -72.12
N PRO A 1093 -10.25 7.77 -72.16
CA PRO A 1093 -10.89 7.06 -73.29
C PRO A 1093 -12.17 6.29 -72.89
N GLY A 1094 -12.95 5.67 -73.79
CA GLY A 1094 -12.82 5.40 -75.22
C GLY A 1094 -13.90 4.37 -75.67
N PRO A 1095 -13.95 4.00 -76.98
CA PRO A 1095 -15.19 3.53 -77.66
C PRO A 1095 -15.06 2.03 -78.07
N PRO A 1096 -15.68 1.44 -79.15
CA PRO A 1096 -16.64 1.92 -80.17
C PRO A 1096 -17.86 0.95 -80.35
N ASP A 1097 -18.61 0.76 -81.46
CA ASP A 1097 -18.61 1.15 -82.90
C ASP A 1097 -20.10 1.20 -83.44
N PRO A 1098 -20.44 1.42 -84.74
CA PRO A 1098 -21.68 2.11 -85.14
C PRO A 1098 -22.50 1.48 -86.29
N ALA A 1099 -23.59 2.16 -86.73
CA ALA A 1099 -24.10 2.33 -88.11
C ALA A 1099 -25.50 3.00 -88.06
N ALA A 1100 -25.91 4.08 -88.74
CA ALA A 1100 -25.55 4.78 -89.99
C ALA A 1100 -26.33 4.32 -91.26
N ILE A 1101 -26.72 5.32 -92.08
CA ILE A 1101 -27.35 5.26 -93.43
C ILE A 1101 -28.87 4.91 -93.40
N SER A 1102 -29.84 5.83 -93.59
CA SER A 1102 -30.13 6.78 -94.69
C SER A 1102 -30.88 6.17 -95.89
N HIS A 1103 -32.08 6.70 -96.24
CA HIS A 1103 -32.48 7.20 -97.58
C HIS A 1103 -34.03 7.24 -97.80
N ARG A 1104 -34.53 8.44 -98.12
CA ARG A 1104 -35.80 8.80 -98.82
C ARG A 1104 -35.65 8.50 -100.34
N PRO A 1105 -36.60 8.73 -101.30
CA PRO A 1105 -38.00 9.27 -101.31
C PRO A 1105 -38.94 8.42 -102.25
N PRO A 1106 -39.98 8.91 -103.01
CA PRO A 1106 -40.67 10.22 -103.11
C PRO A 1106 -42.23 10.24 -103.19
N THR A 1107 -42.78 11.46 -103.26
CA THR A 1107 -44.19 11.84 -103.55
C THR A 1107 -44.48 11.90 -105.08
N PRO A 1108 -45.74 12.08 -105.54
CA PRO A 1108 -46.18 13.47 -105.89
C PRO A 1108 -47.70 13.82 -105.85
N ARG A 1109 -47.98 15.07 -105.43
CA ARG A 1109 -49.02 16.05 -105.89
C ARG A 1109 -50.35 15.59 -106.56
N ARG A 1110 -51.50 16.08 -106.05
CA ARG A 1110 -52.33 17.20 -106.60
C ARG A 1110 -53.49 17.59 -105.64
N GLY A 1111 -53.91 18.86 -105.61
CA GLY A 1111 -55.24 19.29 -105.09
C GLY A 1111 -56.27 19.44 -106.24
N PRO A 1112 -57.47 20.09 -106.09
CA PRO A 1112 -57.80 21.11 -105.08
C PRO A 1112 -59.29 21.28 -104.60
N PHE A 1113 -59.51 22.23 -103.66
CA PHE A 1113 -60.67 23.15 -103.49
C PHE A 1113 -62.12 22.67 -103.11
N LEU A 1114 -62.72 23.41 -102.15
CA LEU A 1114 -64.16 23.76 -101.88
C LEU A 1114 -64.96 23.13 -100.70
N THR A 1115 -65.27 24.00 -99.71
CA THR A 1115 -66.55 24.31 -99.00
C THR A 1115 -67.39 23.30 -98.20
N ALA A 1116 -67.82 23.77 -97.01
CA ALA A 1116 -69.04 23.41 -96.23
C ALA A 1116 -69.09 21.98 -95.62
N GLU A 1117 -69.77 21.69 -94.50
CA GLU A 1117 -70.52 22.50 -93.51
C GLU A 1117 -70.49 21.80 -92.11
N TRP A 1118 -71.00 22.48 -91.08
CA TRP A 1118 -71.11 22.12 -89.64
C TRP A 1118 -71.51 20.66 -89.27
N GLU A 1119 -70.74 19.94 -88.43
CA GLU A 1119 -70.82 19.79 -86.93
C GLU A 1119 -71.79 18.65 -86.44
N PRO A 1120 -71.81 18.19 -85.16
CA PRO A 1120 -70.93 18.45 -84.01
C PRO A 1120 -70.52 17.23 -83.12
N THR A 1121 -69.29 17.23 -82.58
CA THR A 1121 -68.90 16.77 -81.22
C THR A 1121 -67.37 16.85 -81.08
N GLY A 1122 -66.76 17.25 -79.97
CA GLY A 1122 -67.27 17.84 -78.73
C GLY A 1122 -66.07 18.19 -77.84
N ASN A 1123 -65.48 19.38 -78.02
CA ASN A 1123 -64.19 19.73 -77.44
C ASN A 1123 -64.28 20.56 -76.15
N LEU A 1124 -63.33 20.27 -75.25
CA LEU A 1124 -63.05 21.06 -74.05
C LEU A 1124 -62.50 22.45 -74.42
N THR A 1125 -63.27 23.51 -74.17
CA THR A 1125 -62.76 24.89 -74.18
C THR A 1125 -63.02 25.61 -72.86
N ARG A 1126 -61.92 25.76 -72.13
CA ARG A 1126 -61.60 26.83 -71.17
C ARG A 1126 -62.28 28.17 -71.52
N ALA A 1127 -62.99 28.76 -70.54
CA ALA A 1127 -63.61 30.09 -70.63
C ALA A 1127 -63.29 30.94 -69.38
N ASP A 1128 -63.51 32.25 -69.48
CA ASP A 1128 -62.97 33.31 -68.61
C ASP A 1128 -63.42 33.33 -67.14
N PRO A 1129 -62.61 33.94 -66.23
CA PRO A 1129 -62.99 34.23 -64.85
C PRO A 1129 -63.81 35.53 -64.76
N GLY A 1130 -65.07 35.50 -65.20
CA GLY A 1130 -65.92 36.71 -65.29
C GLY A 1130 -67.28 36.66 -64.59
N GLU A 1131 -67.84 35.48 -64.33
CA GLU A 1131 -69.19 35.33 -63.77
C GLU A 1131 -69.19 34.44 -62.51
N ALA A 1132 -69.99 34.83 -61.51
CA ALA A 1132 -70.13 34.07 -60.28
C ALA A 1132 -70.80 32.72 -60.56
N PRO A 1133 -70.16 31.57 -60.27
CA PRO A 1133 -70.65 30.28 -60.72
C PRO A 1133 -71.97 29.89 -60.04
N ASP A 1134 -72.93 29.43 -60.85
CA ASP A 1134 -74.26 29.01 -60.42
C ASP A 1134 -74.22 27.92 -59.33
N LYS A 1135 -75.31 27.81 -58.55
CA LYS A 1135 -75.49 26.77 -57.52
C LYS A 1135 -75.18 25.36 -58.05
N SER A 1136 -75.48 25.08 -59.31
CA SER A 1136 -75.18 23.80 -59.97
C SER A 1136 -73.68 23.47 -60.00
N TYR A 1137 -72.82 24.49 -60.19
CA TYR A 1137 -71.36 24.34 -60.13
C TYR A 1137 -70.90 24.06 -58.70
N TRP A 1138 -71.41 24.79 -57.71
CA TRP A 1138 -71.07 24.55 -56.31
C TRP A 1138 -71.54 23.18 -55.82
N ILE A 1139 -72.73 22.71 -56.22
CA ILE A 1139 -73.21 21.36 -55.89
C ILE A 1139 -72.30 20.31 -56.53
N ARG A 1140 -71.93 20.46 -57.81
CA ARG A 1140 -71.00 19.52 -58.49
C ARG A 1140 -69.62 19.54 -57.82
N ARG A 1141 -69.08 20.72 -57.50
CA ARG A 1141 -67.77 20.88 -56.89
C ARG A 1141 -67.72 20.39 -55.45
N VAL A 1142 -68.80 20.57 -54.68
CA VAL A 1142 -68.94 19.97 -53.35
C VAL A 1142 -69.09 18.44 -53.46
N GLY A 1143 -69.78 17.93 -54.49
CA GLY A 1143 -69.82 16.49 -54.80
C GLY A 1143 -68.43 15.92 -55.10
N GLU A 1144 -67.69 16.53 -56.03
CA GLU A 1144 -66.29 16.16 -56.34
C GLU A 1144 -65.38 16.23 -55.10
N LEU A 1145 -65.47 17.30 -54.30
CA LEU A 1145 -64.69 17.43 -53.07
C LEU A 1145 -65.10 16.43 -51.99
N SER A 1146 -66.38 16.01 -51.96
CA SER A 1146 -66.86 14.98 -51.04
C SER A 1146 -66.34 13.61 -51.45
N VAL A 1147 -66.30 13.30 -52.75
CA VAL A 1147 -65.68 12.09 -53.29
C VAL A 1147 -64.16 12.09 -53.04
N GLN A 1148 -63.47 13.20 -53.29
CA GLN A 1148 -62.02 13.30 -53.00
C GLN A 1148 -61.71 13.20 -51.51
N LEU A 1149 -62.59 13.69 -50.63
CA LEU A 1149 -62.45 13.55 -49.18
C LEU A 1149 -62.77 12.12 -48.70
N GLN A 1150 -63.76 11.46 -49.33
CA GLN A 1150 -64.08 10.04 -49.12
C GLN A 1150 -62.90 9.16 -49.53
N GLU A 1151 -62.38 9.30 -50.75
CA GLU A 1151 -61.21 8.58 -51.28
C GLU A 1151 -59.96 8.83 -50.41
N SER A 1152 -59.72 10.09 -49.99
CA SER A 1152 -58.61 10.39 -49.08
C SER A 1152 -58.81 9.79 -47.69
N SER A 1153 -60.03 9.76 -47.16
CA SER A 1153 -60.35 9.14 -45.87
C SER A 1153 -60.20 7.62 -45.92
N GLU A 1154 -60.63 6.98 -47.01
CA GLU A 1154 -60.46 5.54 -47.24
C GLU A 1154 -58.98 5.19 -47.39
N PHE A 1155 -58.21 5.96 -48.19
CA PHE A 1155 -56.76 5.81 -48.29
C PHE A 1155 -56.05 5.94 -46.93
N TRP A 1156 -56.38 6.96 -46.12
CA TRP A 1156 -55.77 7.10 -44.79
C TRP A 1156 -56.26 6.03 -43.80
N SER A 1157 -57.50 5.56 -43.90
CA SER A 1157 -58.02 4.45 -43.08
C SER A 1157 -57.32 3.12 -43.42
N GLU A 1158 -57.07 2.84 -44.70
CA GLU A 1158 -56.32 1.68 -45.16
C GLU A 1158 -54.83 1.79 -44.75
N LYS A 1159 -54.22 2.98 -44.88
CA LYS A 1159 -52.87 3.27 -44.39
C LYS A 1159 -52.72 3.05 -42.88
N MET A 1160 -53.72 3.49 -42.10
CA MET A 1160 -53.76 3.30 -40.65
C MET A 1160 -54.01 1.85 -40.27
N SER A 1161 -54.79 1.10 -41.05
CA SER A 1161 -55.00 -0.33 -40.87
C SER A 1161 -53.74 -1.14 -41.20
N GLN A 1162 -53.00 -0.76 -42.24
CA GLN A 1162 -51.68 -1.33 -42.56
C GLN A 1162 -50.67 -1.06 -41.43
N LEU A 1163 -50.58 0.18 -40.93
CA LEU A 1163 -49.73 0.53 -39.79
C LEU A 1163 -50.14 -0.20 -38.50
N ALA A 1164 -51.44 -0.40 -38.26
CA ALA A 1164 -51.92 -1.20 -37.14
C ALA A 1164 -51.51 -2.67 -37.28
N ALA A 1165 -51.65 -3.25 -38.47
CA ALA A 1165 -51.20 -4.62 -38.77
C ALA A 1165 -49.67 -4.77 -38.65
N GLU A 1166 -48.87 -3.79 -39.08
CA GLU A 1166 -47.42 -3.77 -38.88
C GLU A 1166 -47.05 -3.68 -37.39
N ILE A 1167 -47.76 -2.87 -36.59
CA ILE A 1167 -47.55 -2.78 -35.14
C ILE A 1167 -47.94 -4.08 -34.44
N GLU A 1168 -49.03 -4.74 -34.86
CA GLU A 1168 -49.40 -6.06 -34.35
C GLU A 1168 -48.43 -7.15 -34.78
N ALA A 1169 -47.91 -7.11 -36.02
CA ALA A 1169 -46.86 -8.03 -36.49
C ALA A 1169 -45.55 -7.84 -35.71
N VAL A 1170 -45.12 -6.61 -35.45
CA VAL A 1170 -43.94 -6.31 -34.62
C VAL A 1170 -44.18 -6.72 -33.16
N ARG A 1171 -45.39 -6.54 -32.62
CA ARG A 1171 -45.76 -6.98 -31.27
C ARG A 1171 -45.84 -8.52 -31.18
N GLY A 1172 -46.33 -9.19 -32.21
CA GLY A 1172 -46.34 -10.65 -32.36
C GLY A 1172 -44.94 -11.21 -32.43
N ALA A 1173 -44.09 -10.68 -33.32
CA ALA A 1173 -42.67 -11.03 -33.41
C ALA A 1173 -41.92 -10.77 -32.10
N ALA A 1174 -42.27 -9.71 -31.34
CA ALA A 1174 -41.72 -9.46 -30.02
C ALA A 1174 -42.24 -10.44 -28.94
N MET A 1175 -43.46 -10.95 -29.07
CA MET A 1175 -44.02 -12.00 -28.21
C MET A 1175 -43.37 -13.35 -28.51
N GLU A 1176 -43.24 -13.74 -29.78
CA GLU A 1176 -42.53 -14.96 -30.20
C GLU A 1176 -41.06 -14.92 -29.78
N LYS A 1177 -40.37 -13.78 -29.94
CA LYS A 1177 -38.98 -13.59 -29.49
C LYS A 1177 -38.83 -13.58 -27.96
N ASN A 1178 -39.94 -13.46 -27.22
CA ASN A 1178 -39.99 -13.63 -25.77
C ASN A 1178 -40.42 -15.05 -25.34
N GLN A 1179 -41.29 -15.73 -26.09
CA GLN A 1179 -41.62 -17.16 -25.89
C GLN A 1179 -40.43 -18.06 -26.24
N SER A 1180 -39.72 -17.78 -27.34
CA SER A 1180 -38.50 -18.47 -27.75
C SER A 1180 -37.33 -18.27 -26.76
N LYS A 1181 -37.37 -17.20 -25.94
CA LYS A 1181 -36.48 -17.01 -24.77
C LYS A 1181 -36.94 -17.70 -23.49
N ASN A 1182 -38.14 -18.27 -23.47
CA ASN A 1182 -38.76 -18.88 -22.30
C ASN A 1182 -38.82 -20.42 -22.38
N ASN A 1183 -38.55 -20.99 -23.57
CA ASN A 1183 -38.52 -22.42 -23.86
C ASN A 1183 -37.10 -22.98 -24.07
N ASN A 1184 -36.09 -22.37 -23.41
CA ASN A 1184 -34.69 -22.83 -23.39
C ASN A 1184 -34.12 -22.67 -21.97
#